data_AF-A0A8S3TDJ8-F1
#
_entry.id   AF-A0A8S3TDJ8-F1
#
_cell.length_a   1.000
_cell.length_b   1.000
_cell.length_c   1.000
_cell.angle_alpha   90.00
_cell.angle_beta   90.00
_cell.angle_gamma   90.00
#
_symmetry.space_group_name_H-M   'P 1'
#
loop_
_entity.id
_entity.type
_entity.pdbx_description
1 polymer ?
#
loop_
_entity_poly.entity_id
_entity_poly.type
_entity_poly.pdbx_seq_one_letter_code
_entity_poly.pdbx_strand_id
1 'polypeptide(L)'
;MYTIACLKVLTRGTFVLIFNGGESINEEDGAYLVHWVNSVLTYCKTLKKDDEFPKVLFVATHKDQVKGDIEEQRHSLETSIEILFQNHGGKAHLKYRPLIFVDARNKDDQDIDELKKQLVEVALDHPRCGELMPTKFVPLELQLAKKVEDKQNIVTIDELKHMNNQNEIMALDNDELKLFLKVNHALGKLIFFDEAGLRDKVIIDPVFLIDVLRSIVTEEQFWPHNLLQIFKALKESGKLLKKELYEIWKQECFQMILEHKEYMVEMLVHLDIICRQKDDTNGSDYFIIPCMISTKREDNLRMPFDRSIHLAYTFKDEVVPPAVLYRFIATFITIWKLQVSQNSSLLLFTDSADVSIDEEHDMRFDIQRNKLIITLSHKTMKTSIVSTIASTAQECLTHAITQISKFYFSVTEDSDCSLDLPFTTQVGIVCGTTLCFLDHTCLSKDEWICQDHNRKHKTDIASRWFADKVPAKGDRCNALCPGLDNTWLNRKLDDKRLGRLAVELTKEETKGIYMHLKDRKPDQTWKKIESNKTDEFDININALHDWKKSTHLTTFNNIQESMKKEDIDTHKLCQILRDVQINKELPIAKLNLKPSRSDMKILLNHIGKETFQLGIELGLSVVEMHQIQSNHVTNLRGQTEEVLCKWRKQHHATYEVLVKTLYRLDLAGVVESLTYEVGVNEQIEDRIGDYQNEIIEELVISDILDDMMTHLVVSVDDRRRIEQHAGQDDQNKALVDLLMQRREPTYTVFVKALQKIGYQVLAENLKYESQDRDSSSGSSPIENKRLSVVTNQHYKVRLQKNYSLSYLVLNTMT
;
A
#
# COMPACT_ATOMS: atom_id res chain seq x y z
N MET A 1 -0.72 -23.22 11.97
CA MET A 1 0.03 -22.23 12.78
C MET A 1 0.03 -20.83 12.18
N TYR A 2 0.40 -20.65 10.89
CA TYR A 2 0.47 -19.33 10.23
C TYR A 2 -0.80 -18.48 10.34
N THR A 3 -1.98 -19.11 10.29
CA THR A 3 -3.26 -18.41 10.36
C THR A 3 -3.72 -18.05 11.77
N ILE A 4 -3.23 -18.77 12.79
CA ILE A 4 -3.52 -18.46 14.22
C ILE A 4 -2.68 -17.26 14.67
N ALA A 5 -1.49 -17.06 14.07
CA ALA A 5 -0.67 -15.87 14.27
C ALA A 5 -1.38 -14.58 13.85
N CYS A 6 -2.31 -14.64 12.90
CA CYS A 6 -3.12 -13.51 12.46
C CYS A 6 -4.05 -12.94 13.55
N LEU A 7 -4.27 -13.64 14.67
CA LEU A 7 -5.27 -13.24 15.68
C LEU A 7 -4.66 -12.53 16.91
N LYS A 8 -3.36 -12.17 16.91
CA LYS A 8 -2.63 -11.59 18.07
C LYS A 8 -2.62 -12.43 19.37
N VAL A 9 -3.22 -13.62 19.36
CA VAL A 9 -3.29 -14.56 20.50
C VAL A 9 -1.91 -15.07 20.95
N LEU A 10 -0.87 -14.94 20.12
CA LEU A 10 0.41 -15.63 20.32
C LEU A 10 1.38 -14.97 21.31
N THR A 11 1.19 -13.71 21.71
CA THR A 11 2.12 -13.02 22.64
C THR A 11 2.05 -13.52 24.09
N ARG A 12 1.09 -14.41 24.39
CA ARG A 12 0.91 -15.05 25.71
C ARG A 12 1.05 -16.58 25.65
N GLY A 13 1.53 -17.11 24.52
CA GLY A 13 1.60 -18.55 24.26
C GLY A 13 2.85 -19.20 24.83
N THR A 14 2.71 -20.46 25.27
CA THR A 14 3.84 -21.39 25.46
C THR A 14 3.93 -22.29 24.23
N PHE A 15 5.13 -22.46 23.67
CA PHE A 15 5.32 -23.19 22.43
C PHE A 15 6.00 -24.53 22.68
N VAL A 16 5.48 -25.58 22.06
CA VAL A 16 6.08 -26.92 22.08
C VAL A 16 6.46 -27.28 20.65
N LEU A 17 7.75 -27.50 20.42
CA LEU A 17 8.29 -27.96 19.15
C LEU A 17 8.52 -29.47 19.22
N ILE A 18 7.71 -30.21 18.48
CA ILE A 18 7.69 -31.66 18.48
C ILE A 18 8.43 -32.16 17.24
N PHE A 19 9.36 -33.10 17.42
CA PHE A 19 10.10 -33.72 16.31
C PHE A 19 10.36 -35.21 16.56
N ASN A 20 10.76 -35.94 15.51
CA ASN A 20 11.11 -37.35 15.62
C ASN A 20 12.53 -37.48 16.20
N GLY A 21 12.65 -38.11 17.38
CA GLY A 21 13.93 -38.37 18.03
C GLY A 21 14.44 -39.80 17.87
N GLY A 22 13.68 -40.68 17.20
CA GLY A 22 14.08 -42.06 16.95
C GLY A 22 15.32 -42.18 16.04
N GLU A 23 15.63 -41.13 15.30
CA GLU A 23 16.78 -41.02 14.39
C GLU A 23 17.61 -39.77 14.71
N SER A 24 18.84 -39.69 14.19
CA SER A 24 19.68 -38.49 14.30
C SER A 24 19.12 -37.36 13.43
N ILE A 25 19.20 -36.11 13.91
CA ILE A 25 18.80 -34.92 13.16
C ILE A 25 19.68 -34.80 11.91
N ASN A 26 19.07 -34.99 10.73
CA ASN A 26 19.74 -34.75 9.46
C ASN A 26 19.62 -33.26 9.03
N GLU A 27 20.14 -32.91 7.86
CA GLU A 27 20.11 -31.53 7.36
C GLU A 27 18.68 -31.01 7.12
N GLU A 28 17.77 -31.86 6.63
CA GLU A 28 16.36 -31.50 6.40
C GLU A 28 15.61 -31.29 7.72
N ASP A 29 15.82 -32.17 8.70
CA ASP A 29 15.26 -32.04 10.05
C ASP A 29 15.79 -30.77 10.74
N GLY A 30 17.08 -30.49 10.58
CA GLY A 30 17.70 -29.27 11.10
C GLY A 30 17.07 -28.02 10.49
N ALA A 31 16.90 -27.99 9.16
CA ALA A 31 16.23 -26.90 8.47
C ALA A 31 14.78 -26.73 8.93
N TYR A 32 14.05 -27.83 9.15
CA TYR A 32 12.69 -27.82 9.69
C TYR A 32 12.63 -27.20 11.10
N LEU A 33 13.51 -27.60 12.00
CA LEU A 33 13.56 -27.08 13.37
C LEU A 33 13.87 -25.58 13.37
N VAL A 34 14.88 -25.15 12.61
CA VAL A 34 15.25 -23.73 12.47
C VAL A 34 14.07 -22.93 11.92
N HIS A 35 13.40 -23.44 10.90
CA HIS A 35 12.23 -22.81 10.29
C HIS A 35 11.10 -22.55 11.29
N TRP A 36 10.76 -23.52 12.13
CA TRP A 36 9.70 -23.35 13.14
C TRP A 36 10.10 -22.44 14.29
N VAL A 37 11.35 -22.53 14.76
CA VAL A 37 11.87 -21.60 15.77
C VAL A 37 11.81 -20.16 15.24
N ASN A 38 12.29 -19.91 14.02
CA ASN A 38 12.22 -18.60 13.40
C ASN A 38 10.79 -18.12 13.22
N SER A 39 9.87 -19.01 12.87
CA SER A 39 8.45 -18.68 12.78
C SER A 39 7.90 -18.22 14.13
N VAL A 40 8.12 -18.96 15.21
CA VAL A 40 7.66 -18.58 16.56
C VAL A 40 8.24 -17.23 16.98
N LEU A 41 9.55 -17.05 16.81
CA LEU A 41 10.23 -15.82 17.22
C LEU A 41 9.77 -14.61 16.40
N THR A 42 9.55 -14.78 15.10
CA THR A 42 8.99 -13.71 14.24
C THR A 42 7.68 -13.18 14.80
N TYR A 43 6.77 -14.06 15.25
CA TYR A 43 5.40 -13.66 15.61
C TYR A 43 5.21 -13.31 17.09
N CYS A 44 6.09 -13.77 17.97
CA CYS A 44 5.81 -13.76 19.41
C CYS A 44 6.90 -13.08 20.23
N LYS A 45 8.10 -12.87 19.66
CA LYS A 45 9.19 -12.20 20.37
C LYS A 45 8.86 -10.73 20.56
N THR A 46 8.87 -10.26 21.80
CA THR A 46 8.74 -8.84 22.11
C THR A 46 10.08 -8.14 21.86
N LEU A 47 10.07 -6.88 21.42
CA LEU A 47 11.30 -6.12 21.14
C LEU A 47 12.05 -5.67 22.40
N LYS A 48 11.54 -5.98 23.61
CA LYS A 48 12.24 -5.69 24.86
C LYS A 48 13.46 -6.59 24.94
N LYS A 49 14.65 -5.99 24.83
CA LYS A 49 15.96 -6.66 24.76
C LYS A 49 16.24 -7.66 25.89
N ASP A 50 15.53 -7.53 27.02
CA ASP A 50 15.77 -8.31 28.23
C ASP A 50 14.72 -9.41 28.47
N ASP A 51 13.77 -9.63 27.55
CA ASP A 51 12.71 -10.64 27.73
C ASP A 51 13.10 -11.96 27.05
N GLU A 52 13.31 -13.03 27.82
CA GLU A 52 13.63 -14.36 27.28
C GLU A 52 12.39 -15.12 26.75
N PHE A 53 11.31 -14.40 26.42
CA PHE A 53 10.03 -14.92 25.93
C PHE A 53 9.80 -14.60 24.45
N PRO A 54 9.14 -15.48 23.68
CA PRO A 54 8.48 -16.72 24.09
C PRO A 54 9.47 -17.82 24.50
N LYS A 55 9.01 -18.80 25.29
CA LYS A 55 9.77 -20.05 25.53
C LYS A 55 9.31 -21.12 24.56
N VAL A 56 10.26 -21.81 23.93
CA VAL A 56 10.05 -22.92 22.99
C VAL A 56 10.61 -24.20 23.60
N LEU A 57 9.72 -25.09 24.02
CA LEU A 57 10.06 -26.39 24.61
C LEU A 57 10.24 -27.44 23.50
N PHE A 58 11.40 -28.07 23.46
CA PHE A 58 11.68 -29.16 22.52
C PHE A 58 11.21 -30.49 23.10
N VAL A 59 10.47 -31.24 22.29
CA VAL A 59 9.97 -32.57 22.64
C VAL A 59 10.31 -33.53 21.51
N ALA A 60 11.17 -34.50 21.82
CA ALA A 60 11.45 -35.63 20.95
C ALA A 60 10.36 -36.70 21.12
N THR A 61 9.97 -37.32 20.01
CA THR A 61 8.97 -38.40 19.96
C THR A 61 9.57 -39.66 19.35
N HIS A 62 8.83 -40.77 19.41
CA HIS A 62 9.26 -42.08 18.91
C HIS A 62 10.37 -42.71 19.74
N LYS A 63 10.33 -42.52 21.07
CA LYS A 63 11.23 -43.21 22.01
C LYS A 63 11.18 -44.73 21.84
N ASP A 64 10.03 -45.27 21.45
CA ASP A 64 9.81 -46.70 21.13
C ASP A 64 10.62 -47.21 19.93
N GLN A 65 11.15 -46.33 19.09
CA GLN A 65 11.87 -46.69 17.86
C GLN A 65 13.40 -46.63 17.99
N VAL A 66 13.92 -46.23 19.16
CA VAL A 66 15.36 -46.15 19.40
C VAL A 66 15.94 -47.57 19.44
N LYS A 67 16.90 -47.85 18.54
CA LYS A 67 17.55 -49.17 18.43
C LYS A 67 18.67 -49.40 19.45
N GLY A 68 19.09 -48.35 20.17
CA GLY A 68 20.20 -48.36 21.13
C GLY A 68 19.80 -47.81 22.50
N ASP A 69 20.77 -47.25 23.23
CA ASP A 69 20.51 -46.61 24.51
C ASP A 69 19.75 -45.28 24.31
N ILE A 70 18.59 -45.17 24.98
CA ILE A 70 17.71 -44.00 24.90
C ILE A 70 18.39 -42.75 25.43
N GLU A 71 19.19 -42.88 26.49
CA GLU A 71 19.89 -41.73 27.08
C GLU A 71 21.07 -41.30 26.22
N GLU A 72 21.81 -42.23 25.60
CA GLU A 72 22.82 -41.86 24.60
C GLU A 72 22.20 -41.11 23.42
N GLN A 73 21.04 -41.58 22.92
CA GLN A 73 20.29 -40.91 21.87
C GLN A 73 19.80 -39.52 22.33
N ARG A 74 19.27 -39.40 23.55
CA ARG A 74 18.84 -38.12 24.15
C ARG A 74 19.98 -37.11 24.16
N HIS A 75 21.16 -37.50 24.66
CA HIS A 75 22.35 -36.63 24.70
C HIS A 75 22.86 -36.26 23.29
N SER A 76 22.79 -37.19 22.34
CA SER A 76 23.14 -36.94 20.94
C SER A 76 22.24 -35.89 20.30
N LEU A 77 20.92 -35.98 20.53
CA LEU A 77 19.94 -35.00 20.07
C LEU A 77 20.15 -33.63 20.72
N GLU A 78 20.36 -33.58 22.03
CA GLU A 78 20.66 -32.33 22.74
C GLU A 78 21.91 -31.63 22.20
N THR A 79 22.95 -32.42 21.89
CA THR A 79 24.19 -31.90 21.29
C THR A 79 23.94 -31.38 19.88
N SER A 80 23.13 -32.09 19.09
CA SER A 80 22.77 -31.68 17.73
C SER A 80 21.97 -30.38 17.72
N ILE A 81 21.00 -30.23 18.63
CA ILE A 81 20.21 -28.99 18.81
C ILE A 81 21.13 -27.84 19.27
N GLU A 82 22.02 -28.09 20.23
CA GLU A 82 22.99 -27.10 20.69
C GLU A 82 23.88 -26.58 19.55
N ILE A 83 24.39 -27.47 18.70
CA ILE A 83 25.20 -27.12 17.52
C ILE A 83 24.35 -26.32 16.52
N LEU A 84 23.14 -26.80 16.21
CA LEU A 84 22.23 -26.17 15.24
C LEU A 84 21.90 -24.72 15.63
N PHE A 85 21.71 -24.45 16.92
CA PHE A 85 21.33 -23.13 17.43
C PHE A 85 22.47 -22.37 18.11
N GLN A 86 23.73 -22.82 18.01
CA GLN A 86 24.85 -22.26 18.78
C GLN A 86 25.01 -20.74 18.59
N ASN A 87 24.88 -20.28 17.34
CA ASN A 87 25.01 -18.88 16.94
C ASN A 87 23.65 -18.22 16.61
N HIS A 88 22.54 -18.91 16.91
CA HIS A 88 21.21 -18.44 16.54
C HIS A 88 20.74 -17.35 17.50
N GLY A 89 20.27 -16.21 16.98
CA GLY A 89 19.78 -15.08 17.80
C GLY A 89 18.56 -15.42 18.68
N GLY A 90 17.94 -16.57 18.43
CA GLY A 90 16.83 -17.14 19.19
C GLY A 90 17.21 -18.08 20.34
N LYS A 91 18.50 -18.38 20.56
CA LYS A 91 18.92 -19.47 21.46
C LYS A 91 18.40 -19.34 22.90
N ALA A 92 18.33 -18.12 23.44
CA ALA A 92 17.85 -17.85 24.80
C ALA A 92 16.36 -18.23 25.03
N HIS A 93 15.60 -18.37 23.94
CA HIS A 93 14.18 -18.75 23.98
C HIS A 93 13.98 -20.27 24.05
N LEU A 94 15.03 -21.08 23.81
CA LEU A 94 14.90 -22.53 23.63
C LEU A 94 15.08 -23.27 24.96
N LYS A 95 14.19 -24.23 25.22
CA LYS A 95 14.26 -25.18 26.34
C LYS A 95 14.37 -26.59 25.76
N TYR A 96 15.58 -27.13 25.73
CA TYR A 96 15.87 -28.46 25.20
C TYR A 96 16.80 -29.28 26.12
N ARG A 97 17.15 -28.76 27.30
CA ARG A 97 17.92 -29.47 28.33
C ARG A 97 17.20 -29.38 29.69
N PRO A 98 16.88 -30.52 30.32
CA PRO A 98 16.91 -31.86 29.73
C PRO A 98 15.89 -31.96 28.57
N LEU A 99 16.24 -32.71 27.52
CA LEU A 99 15.32 -32.98 26.41
C LEU A 99 14.24 -33.95 26.87
N ILE A 100 12.99 -33.57 26.68
CA ILE A 100 11.83 -34.44 26.88
C ILE A 100 11.75 -35.41 25.71
N PHE A 101 11.84 -36.72 25.97
CA PHE A 101 11.79 -37.75 24.95
C PHE A 101 10.69 -38.78 25.24
N VAL A 102 9.59 -38.71 24.50
CA VAL A 102 8.36 -39.45 24.80
C VAL A 102 8.09 -40.58 23.81
N ASP A 103 7.51 -41.65 24.32
CA ASP A 103 6.71 -42.60 23.56
C ASP A 103 5.24 -42.15 23.62
N ALA A 104 4.79 -41.45 22.58
CA ALA A 104 3.43 -40.94 22.49
C ALA A 104 2.36 -42.05 22.39
N ARG A 105 2.74 -43.32 22.23
CA ARG A 105 1.82 -44.47 22.22
C ARG A 105 1.63 -45.07 23.61
N ASN A 106 2.52 -44.76 24.55
CA ASN A 106 2.45 -45.20 25.92
C ASN A 106 1.89 -44.09 26.83
N LYS A 107 0.65 -44.27 27.32
CA LYS A 107 0.00 -43.30 28.20
C LYS A 107 0.65 -43.18 29.58
N ASP A 108 1.40 -44.21 29.99
CA ASP A 108 2.07 -44.30 31.30
C ASP A 108 3.57 -43.95 31.20
N ASP A 109 3.99 -43.32 30.09
CA ASP A 109 5.36 -42.84 29.94
C ASP A 109 5.66 -41.70 30.93
N GLN A 110 6.67 -41.89 31.78
CA GLN A 110 7.08 -40.91 32.79
C GLN A 110 7.56 -39.58 32.17
N ASP A 111 8.13 -39.59 30.96
CA ASP A 111 8.55 -38.35 30.28
C ASP A 111 7.33 -37.48 29.87
N ILE A 112 6.13 -38.06 29.75
CA ILE A 112 4.88 -37.30 29.52
C ILE A 112 4.47 -36.53 30.78
N ASP A 113 4.67 -37.09 31.97
CA ASP A 113 4.39 -36.39 33.22
C ASP A 113 5.41 -35.28 33.49
N GLU A 114 6.68 -35.51 33.16
CA GLU A 114 7.70 -34.46 33.17
C GLU A 114 7.38 -33.34 32.15
N LEU A 115 6.89 -33.69 30.95
CA LEU A 115 6.41 -32.69 29.97
C LEU A 115 5.30 -31.81 30.57
N LYS A 116 4.29 -32.40 31.19
CA LYS A 116 3.19 -31.64 31.83
C LYS A 116 3.73 -30.70 32.91
N LYS A 117 4.67 -31.17 33.73
CA LYS A 117 5.29 -30.38 34.78
C LYS A 117 6.06 -29.19 34.19
N GLN A 118 6.90 -29.42 33.18
CA GLN A 118 7.64 -28.33 32.53
C GLN A 118 6.72 -27.34 31.83
N LEU A 119 5.61 -27.79 31.23
CA LEU A 119 4.61 -26.89 30.65
C LEU A 119 3.98 -25.98 31.69
N VAL A 120 3.64 -26.51 32.87
CA VAL A 120 3.11 -25.72 33.99
C VAL A 120 4.16 -24.73 34.49
N GLU A 121 5.41 -25.16 34.67
CA GLU A 121 6.50 -24.27 35.10
C GLU A 121 6.72 -23.12 34.11
N VAL A 122 6.80 -23.39 32.81
CA VAL A 122 6.96 -22.36 31.77
C VAL A 122 5.77 -21.42 31.70
N ALA A 123 4.54 -21.94 31.86
CA ALA A 123 3.34 -21.11 31.87
C ALA A 123 3.27 -20.19 33.11
N LEU A 124 3.71 -20.68 34.28
CA LEU A 124 3.77 -19.90 35.52
C LEU A 124 4.89 -18.85 35.50
N ASP A 125 6.00 -19.12 34.82
CA ASP A 125 7.13 -18.21 34.63
C ASP A 125 6.83 -17.07 33.63
N HIS A 126 5.76 -17.21 32.83
CA HIS A 126 5.39 -16.19 31.84
C HIS A 126 5.17 -14.81 32.50
N PRO A 127 5.72 -13.70 31.99
CA PRO A 127 5.68 -12.39 32.67
C PRO A 127 4.28 -11.82 32.92
N ARG A 128 3.30 -12.31 32.14
CA ARG A 128 1.89 -11.93 32.25
C ARG A 128 1.06 -12.88 33.12
N CYS A 129 1.66 -13.93 33.67
CA CYS A 129 0.99 -14.81 34.61
C CYS A 129 0.70 -14.04 35.91
N GLY A 130 -0.49 -14.21 36.48
CA GLY A 130 -0.94 -13.49 37.68
C GLY A 130 -1.53 -12.10 37.44
N GLU A 131 -1.67 -11.65 36.19
CA GLU A 131 -2.44 -10.44 35.87
C GLU A 131 -3.87 -10.52 36.43
N LEU A 132 -4.30 -9.47 37.14
CA LEU A 132 -5.63 -9.41 37.73
C LEU A 132 -6.68 -9.16 36.64
N MET A 133 -7.74 -9.95 36.65
CA MET A 133 -8.89 -9.82 35.75
C MET A 133 -10.10 -9.21 36.48
N PRO A 134 -10.89 -8.32 35.84
CA PRO A 134 -12.08 -7.76 36.48
C PRO A 134 -13.11 -8.84 36.85
N THR A 135 -13.51 -8.90 38.11
CA THR A 135 -14.52 -9.88 38.57
C THR A 135 -15.87 -9.73 37.87
N LYS A 136 -16.20 -8.50 37.43
CA LYS A 136 -17.41 -8.23 36.62
C LYS A 136 -17.46 -9.03 35.31
N PHE A 137 -16.32 -9.51 34.79
CA PHE A 137 -16.29 -10.29 33.55
C PHE A 137 -16.84 -11.72 33.74
N VAL A 138 -16.67 -12.29 34.93
CA VAL A 138 -16.93 -13.70 35.22
C VAL A 138 -18.38 -14.12 34.91
N PRO A 139 -19.44 -13.38 35.29
CA PRO A 139 -20.81 -13.78 34.97
C PRO A 139 -21.06 -13.93 33.46
N LEU A 140 -20.54 -12.99 32.66
CA LEU A 140 -20.70 -13.04 31.20
C LEU A 140 -19.85 -14.16 30.59
N GLU A 141 -18.62 -14.37 31.06
CA GLU A 141 -17.77 -15.50 30.63
C GLU A 141 -18.47 -16.85 30.86
N LEU A 142 -19.09 -17.05 32.02
CA LEU A 142 -19.81 -18.29 32.34
C LEU A 142 -21.04 -18.49 31.44
N GLN A 143 -21.78 -17.43 31.13
CA GLN A 143 -22.91 -17.51 30.20
C GLN A 143 -22.45 -17.85 28.78
N LEU A 144 -21.34 -17.26 28.31
CA LEU A 144 -20.74 -17.60 27.02
C LEU A 144 -20.25 -19.06 26.98
N ALA A 145 -19.60 -19.54 28.05
CA ALA A 145 -19.18 -20.94 28.15
C ALA A 145 -20.37 -21.90 28.04
N LYS A 146 -21.50 -21.59 28.70
CA LYS A 146 -22.73 -22.37 28.56
C LYS A 146 -23.27 -22.39 27.12
N LYS A 147 -23.19 -21.27 26.41
CA LYS A 147 -23.57 -21.21 24.98
C LYS A 147 -22.69 -22.13 24.11
N VAL A 148 -21.39 -22.17 24.39
CA VAL A 148 -20.46 -23.11 23.72
C VAL A 148 -20.84 -24.57 24.03
N GLU A 149 -21.16 -24.89 25.29
CA GLU A 149 -21.64 -26.23 25.69
C GLU A 149 -22.95 -26.62 24.97
N ASP A 150 -23.84 -25.65 24.74
CA ASP A 150 -25.08 -25.79 23.96
C ASP A 150 -24.82 -25.85 22.43
N LYS A 151 -23.55 -25.98 22.01
CA LYS A 151 -23.09 -26.04 20.61
C LYS A 151 -23.33 -24.77 19.79
N GLN A 152 -23.45 -23.62 20.44
CA GLN A 152 -23.52 -22.33 19.78
C GLN A 152 -22.11 -21.74 19.62
N ASN A 153 -21.68 -21.52 18.38
CA ASN A 153 -20.33 -21.02 18.07
C ASN A 153 -20.24 -19.50 17.94
N ILE A 154 -21.36 -18.86 17.56
CA ILE A 154 -21.45 -17.42 17.30
C ILE A 154 -22.65 -16.82 18.02
N VAL A 155 -22.45 -15.62 18.57
CA VAL A 155 -23.52 -14.79 19.12
C VAL A 155 -23.48 -13.41 18.49
N THR A 156 -24.63 -12.76 18.42
CA THR A 156 -24.72 -11.35 18.02
C THR A 156 -24.39 -10.43 19.20
N ILE A 157 -24.00 -9.18 18.90
CA ILE A 157 -23.78 -8.16 19.94
C ILE A 157 -25.06 -7.89 20.75
N ASP A 158 -26.23 -7.97 20.12
CA ASP A 158 -27.50 -7.75 20.83
C ASP A 158 -27.84 -8.90 21.79
N GLU A 159 -27.58 -10.15 21.39
CA GLU A 159 -27.65 -11.30 22.29
C GLU A 159 -26.65 -11.17 23.44
N LEU A 160 -25.42 -10.73 23.16
CA LEU A 160 -24.39 -10.49 24.16
C LEU A 160 -24.82 -9.43 25.18
N LYS A 161 -25.40 -8.32 24.73
CA LYS A 161 -25.96 -7.27 25.59
C LYS A 161 -27.12 -7.81 26.43
N HIS A 162 -28.00 -8.62 25.84
CA HIS A 162 -29.09 -9.24 26.57
C HIS A 162 -28.56 -10.15 27.70
N MET A 163 -27.59 -11.01 27.39
CA MET A 163 -26.90 -11.88 28.36
C MET A 163 -26.24 -11.09 29.50
N ASN A 164 -25.48 -10.05 29.15
CA ASN A 164 -24.85 -9.14 30.11
C ASN A 164 -25.86 -8.49 31.08
N ASN A 165 -27.04 -8.12 30.58
CA ASN A 165 -28.07 -7.47 31.38
C ASN A 165 -28.88 -8.45 32.26
N GLN A 166 -28.69 -9.76 32.15
CA GLN A 166 -29.37 -10.74 33.02
C GLN A 166 -28.87 -10.68 34.48
N ASN A 167 -27.69 -10.10 34.71
CA ASN A 167 -27.14 -9.87 36.05
C ASN A 167 -26.96 -8.37 36.29
N GLU A 168 -28.04 -7.68 36.65
CA GLU A 168 -28.07 -6.21 36.80
C GLU A 168 -26.99 -5.66 37.76
N ILE A 169 -26.53 -6.46 38.74
CA ILE A 169 -25.52 -6.04 39.74
C ILE A 169 -24.11 -6.00 39.13
N MET A 170 -23.81 -6.89 38.19
CA MET A 170 -22.49 -7.07 37.58
C MET A 170 -22.48 -6.81 36.08
N ALA A 171 -23.56 -6.22 35.54
CA ALA A 171 -23.67 -5.89 34.13
C ALA A 171 -22.59 -4.87 33.73
N LEU A 172 -21.95 -5.14 32.59
CA LEU A 172 -20.98 -4.25 31.96
C LEU A 172 -21.72 -3.14 31.22
N ASP A 173 -21.26 -1.90 31.33
CA ASP A 173 -21.70 -0.85 30.40
C ASP A 173 -21.11 -1.06 28.99
N ASN A 174 -21.41 -0.18 28.03
CA ASN A 174 -20.96 -0.34 26.65
C ASN A 174 -19.43 -0.28 26.49
N ASP A 175 -18.75 0.57 27.28
CA ASP A 175 -17.30 0.74 27.21
C ASP A 175 -16.60 -0.44 27.91
N GLU A 176 -17.12 -0.86 29.07
CA GLU A 176 -16.71 -2.07 29.78
C GLU A 176 -16.91 -3.33 28.91
N LEU A 177 -18.02 -3.43 28.17
CA LEU A 177 -18.29 -4.54 27.26
C LEU A 177 -17.34 -4.55 26.05
N LYS A 178 -17.02 -3.37 25.51
CA LYS A 178 -16.02 -3.25 24.44
C LYS A 178 -14.63 -3.66 24.95
N LEU A 179 -14.27 -3.27 26.16
CA LEU A 179 -13.03 -3.70 26.81
C LEU A 179 -13.02 -5.21 27.06
N PHE A 180 -14.12 -5.78 27.55
CA PHE A 180 -14.31 -7.22 27.72
C PHE A 180 -14.02 -7.98 26.41
N LEU A 181 -14.60 -7.55 25.29
CA LEU A 181 -14.40 -8.16 23.99
C LEU A 181 -12.93 -8.07 23.55
N LYS A 182 -12.32 -6.88 23.66
CA LYS A 182 -10.91 -6.67 23.31
C LYS A 182 -9.96 -7.56 24.12
N VAL A 183 -10.16 -7.65 25.44
CA VAL A 183 -9.33 -8.45 26.33
C VAL A 183 -9.49 -9.94 26.04
N ASN A 184 -10.72 -10.44 25.94
CA ASN A 184 -10.96 -11.85 25.65
C ASN A 184 -10.53 -12.25 24.24
N HIS A 185 -10.62 -11.35 23.26
CA HIS A 185 -10.04 -11.54 21.94
C HIS A 185 -8.52 -11.67 22.00
N ALA A 186 -7.84 -10.78 22.72
CA ALA A 186 -6.39 -10.83 22.90
C ALA A 186 -5.92 -12.10 23.66
N LEU A 187 -6.76 -12.63 24.56
CA LEU A 187 -6.52 -13.90 25.25
C LEU A 187 -6.82 -15.13 24.38
N GLY A 188 -7.42 -14.95 23.20
CA GLY A 188 -7.86 -16.04 22.33
C GLY A 188 -9.02 -16.86 22.91
N LYS A 189 -9.79 -16.31 23.86
CA LYS A 189 -11.00 -16.94 24.41
C LYS A 189 -12.22 -16.79 23.51
N LEU A 190 -12.26 -15.71 22.71
CA LEU A 190 -13.27 -15.44 21.69
C LEU A 190 -12.62 -14.69 20.53
N ILE A 191 -13.34 -14.50 19.42
CA ILE A 191 -12.88 -13.69 18.29
C ILE A 191 -13.89 -12.60 18.00
N PHE A 192 -13.41 -11.35 18.01
CA PHE A 192 -14.21 -10.16 17.76
C PHE A 192 -13.38 -9.16 16.96
N PHE A 193 -13.98 -8.62 15.89
CA PHE A 193 -13.39 -7.57 15.07
C PHE A 193 -14.28 -6.34 15.14
N ASP A 194 -13.71 -5.20 15.54
CA ASP A 194 -14.43 -3.92 15.63
C ASP A 194 -14.56 -3.23 14.26
N GLU A 195 -14.89 -3.99 13.23
CA GLU A 195 -14.85 -3.58 11.83
C GLU A 195 -16.22 -3.57 11.16
N ALA A 196 -16.39 -2.67 10.19
CA ALA A 196 -17.62 -2.64 9.40
C ALA A 196 -17.85 -4.00 8.71
N GLY A 197 -19.04 -4.58 8.89
CA GLY A 197 -19.38 -5.91 8.37
C GLY A 197 -19.02 -7.09 9.28
N LEU A 198 -18.18 -6.88 10.31
CA LEU A 198 -17.81 -7.92 11.28
C LEU A 198 -18.22 -7.62 12.74
N ARG A 199 -18.42 -6.34 13.07
CA ARG A 199 -18.70 -5.84 14.43
C ARG A 199 -19.95 -6.42 15.08
N ASP A 200 -20.93 -6.88 14.30
CA ASP A 200 -22.24 -7.28 14.83
C ASP A 200 -22.25 -8.69 15.42
N LYS A 201 -21.17 -9.46 15.25
CA LYS A 201 -21.07 -10.87 15.68
C LYS A 201 -19.75 -11.15 16.40
N VAL A 202 -19.82 -12.09 17.33
CA VAL A 202 -18.70 -12.58 18.13
C VAL A 202 -18.63 -14.09 17.99
N ILE A 203 -17.48 -14.63 17.62
CA ILE A 203 -17.23 -16.07 17.65
C ILE A 203 -16.80 -16.40 19.08
N ILE A 204 -17.65 -17.13 19.80
CA ILE A 204 -17.47 -17.44 21.21
C ILE A 204 -16.74 -18.77 21.44
N ASP A 205 -16.67 -19.61 20.39
CA ASP A 205 -15.80 -20.77 20.35
C ASP A 205 -14.70 -20.58 19.28
N PRO A 206 -13.47 -20.22 19.67
CA PRO A 206 -12.35 -20.09 18.73
C PRO A 206 -12.01 -21.38 17.95
N VAL A 207 -12.39 -22.57 18.45
CA VAL A 207 -12.21 -23.84 17.72
C VAL A 207 -13.04 -23.84 16.44
N PHE A 208 -14.20 -23.17 16.43
CA PHE A 208 -15.00 -23.01 15.23
C PHE A 208 -14.26 -22.29 14.10
N LEU A 209 -13.45 -21.27 14.43
CA LEU A 209 -12.60 -20.63 13.41
C LEU A 209 -11.57 -21.63 12.85
N ILE A 210 -11.02 -22.53 13.67
CA ILE A 210 -10.10 -23.57 13.20
C ILE A 210 -10.79 -24.47 12.17
N ASP A 211 -12.05 -24.85 12.38
CA ASP A 211 -12.82 -25.63 11.41
C ASP A 211 -13.04 -24.85 10.09
N VAL A 212 -13.33 -23.55 10.18
CA VAL A 212 -13.44 -22.66 9.01
C VAL A 212 -12.13 -22.63 8.22
N LEU A 213 -11.00 -22.47 8.92
CA LEU A 213 -9.68 -22.50 8.30
C LEU A 213 -9.38 -23.85 7.67
N ARG A 214 -9.63 -24.95 8.38
CA ARG A 214 -9.40 -26.32 7.91
C ARG A 214 -10.22 -26.64 6.65
N SER A 215 -11.39 -26.02 6.49
CA SER A 215 -12.20 -26.22 5.28
C SER A 215 -11.52 -25.72 4.00
N ILE A 216 -10.59 -24.76 4.10
CA ILE A 216 -9.95 -24.13 2.94
C ILE A 216 -8.46 -24.43 2.90
N VAL A 217 -7.77 -24.27 4.03
CA VAL A 217 -6.32 -24.32 4.17
C VAL A 217 -5.93 -25.54 5.00
N THR A 218 -5.71 -26.68 4.32
CA THR A 218 -5.29 -27.93 4.95
C THR A 218 -4.59 -28.86 3.95
N GLU A 219 -4.09 -30.01 4.43
CA GLU A 219 -3.47 -31.05 3.60
C GLU A 219 -4.50 -31.96 2.92
N GLU A 220 -4.10 -32.58 1.81
CA GLU A 220 -4.96 -33.40 0.95
C GLU A 220 -5.72 -34.49 1.72
N GLN A 221 -5.04 -35.14 2.67
CA GLN A 221 -5.59 -36.22 3.49
C GLN A 221 -6.75 -35.79 4.40
N PHE A 222 -6.89 -34.48 4.66
CA PHE A 222 -7.96 -33.92 5.48
C PHE A 222 -9.08 -33.31 4.64
N TRP A 223 -9.00 -33.41 3.31
CA TRP A 223 -10.04 -32.91 2.42
C TRP A 223 -11.08 -33.97 2.06
N PRO A 224 -12.34 -33.55 1.81
CA PRO A 224 -13.37 -34.46 1.35
C PRO A 224 -12.96 -35.16 0.05
N HIS A 225 -12.93 -36.50 0.05
CA HIS A 225 -12.46 -37.29 -1.10
C HIS A 225 -13.22 -36.99 -2.41
N ASN A 226 -14.50 -36.63 -2.32
CA ASN A 226 -15.34 -36.23 -3.45
C ASN A 226 -14.97 -34.87 -4.06
N LEU A 227 -14.15 -34.05 -3.38
CA LEU A 227 -13.75 -32.71 -3.81
C LEU A 227 -12.24 -32.59 -4.15
N LEU A 228 -11.51 -33.71 -4.24
CA LEU A 228 -10.07 -33.71 -4.53
C LEU A 228 -9.68 -33.03 -5.85
N GLN A 229 -10.59 -32.96 -6.84
CA GLN A 229 -10.33 -32.20 -8.06
C GLN A 229 -10.24 -30.69 -7.80
N ILE A 230 -11.10 -30.16 -6.92
CA ILE A 230 -11.04 -28.76 -6.49
C ILE A 230 -9.73 -28.53 -5.72
N PHE A 231 -9.27 -29.50 -4.93
CA PHE A 231 -8.02 -29.39 -4.15
C PHE A 231 -6.82 -29.21 -5.05
N LYS A 232 -6.73 -30.06 -6.09
CA LYS A 232 -5.64 -30.03 -7.05
C LYS A 232 -5.64 -28.72 -7.83
N ALA A 233 -6.80 -28.28 -8.33
CA ALA A 233 -6.93 -27.00 -9.01
C ALA A 233 -6.54 -25.81 -8.10
N LEU A 234 -6.90 -25.88 -6.82
CA LEU A 234 -6.53 -24.87 -5.82
C LEU A 234 -5.02 -24.86 -5.53
N LYS A 235 -4.37 -26.03 -5.42
CA LYS A 235 -2.92 -26.17 -5.26
C LYS A 235 -2.14 -25.67 -6.48
N GLU A 236 -2.70 -25.84 -7.66
CA GLU A 236 -2.08 -25.42 -8.93
C GLU A 236 -2.19 -23.91 -9.17
N SER A 237 -3.37 -23.32 -8.92
CA SER A 237 -3.70 -21.96 -9.36
C SER A 237 -3.99 -20.96 -8.23
N GLY A 238 -4.23 -21.44 -7.01
CA GLY A 238 -4.70 -20.62 -5.89
C GLY A 238 -6.15 -20.14 -6.04
N LYS A 239 -6.85 -20.51 -7.11
CA LYS A 239 -8.21 -20.04 -7.41
C LYS A 239 -9.25 -20.98 -6.81
N LEU A 240 -10.26 -20.41 -6.14
CA LEU A 240 -11.43 -21.13 -5.63
C LEU A 240 -12.71 -20.39 -6.01
N LEU A 241 -13.61 -21.04 -6.74
CA LEU A 241 -14.88 -20.42 -7.10
C LEU A 241 -15.77 -20.27 -5.85
N LYS A 242 -16.57 -19.20 -5.77
CA LYS A 242 -17.51 -18.96 -4.67
C LYS A 242 -18.49 -20.12 -4.50
N LYS A 243 -18.95 -20.72 -5.61
CA LYS A 243 -19.80 -21.92 -5.58
C LYS A 243 -19.07 -23.13 -4.99
N GLU A 244 -17.78 -23.31 -5.31
CA GLU A 244 -16.96 -24.43 -4.83
C GLU A 244 -16.72 -24.31 -3.33
N LEU A 245 -16.45 -23.10 -2.84
CA LEU A 245 -16.37 -22.82 -1.40
C LEU A 245 -17.65 -23.27 -0.68
N TYR A 246 -18.82 -22.97 -1.25
CA TYR A 246 -20.08 -23.37 -0.64
C TYR A 246 -20.36 -24.87 -0.76
N GLU A 247 -19.87 -25.56 -1.80
CA GLU A 247 -19.91 -27.03 -1.86
C GLU A 247 -19.01 -27.68 -0.80
N ILE A 248 -17.86 -27.09 -0.49
CA ILE A 248 -17.00 -27.52 0.63
C ILE A 248 -17.77 -27.37 1.96
N TRP A 249 -18.44 -26.24 2.17
CA TRP A 249 -19.21 -26.01 3.41
C TRP A 249 -20.51 -26.78 3.53
N LYS A 250 -20.98 -27.44 2.46
CA LYS A 250 -22.11 -28.38 2.51
C LYS A 250 -21.71 -29.76 3.04
N GLN A 251 -20.42 -30.08 3.12
CA GLN A 251 -19.98 -31.36 3.67
C GLN A 251 -20.33 -31.44 5.16
N GLU A 252 -20.65 -32.64 5.64
CA GLU A 252 -21.13 -32.89 7.01
C GLU A 252 -20.19 -32.29 8.08
N CYS A 253 -18.88 -32.39 7.86
CA CYS A 253 -17.84 -31.85 8.76
C CYS A 253 -17.76 -30.32 8.82
N PHE A 254 -18.43 -29.59 7.93
CA PHE A 254 -18.37 -28.13 7.81
C PHE A 254 -19.74 -27.46 7.79
N GLN A 255 -20.82 -28.23 7.94
CA GLN A 255 -22.20 -27.77 7.76
C GLN A 255 -22.57 -26.58 8.67
N MET A 256 -22.00 -26.51 9.88
CA MET A 256 -22.19 -25.40 10.83
C MET A 256 -21.70 -24.05 10.29
N ILE A 257 -20.76 -24.04 9.34
CA ILE A 257 -20.24 -22.81 8.72
C ILE A 257 -21.28 -22.17 7.79
N LEU A 258 -22.12 -23.00 7.17
CA LEU A 258 -23.05 -22.57 6.13
C LEU A 258 -24.10 -21.56 6.64
N GLU A 259 -24.49 -21.67 7.92
CA GLU A 259 -25.42 -20.76 8.59
C GLU A 259 -24.90 -19.31 8.62
N HIS A 260 -23.57 -19.15 8.64
CA HIS A 260 -22.91 -17.86 8.77
C HIS A 260 -21.99 -17.54 7.58
N LYS A 261 -22.22 -18.19 6.43
CA LYS A 261 -21.30 -18.20 5.27
C LYS A 261 -20.80 -16.81 4.83
N GLU A 262 -21.66 -15.80 4.72
CA GLU A 262 -21.23 -14.47 4.24
C GLU A 262 -20.37 -13.76 5.29
N TYR A 263 -20.70 -13.90 6.59
CA TYR A 263 -19.87 -13.39 7.68
C TYR A 263 -18.50 -14.09 7.72
N MET A 264 -18.47 -15.41 7.45
CA MET A 264 -17.23 -16.19 7.37
C MET A 264 -16.36 -15.76 6.18
N VAL A 265 -16.98 -15.46 5.02
CA VAL A 265 -16.27 -14.92 3.85
C VAL A 265 -15.64 -13.57 4.18
N GLU A 266 -16.40 -12.62 4.76
CA GLU A 266 -15.84 -11.31 5.13
C GLU A 266 -14.71 -11.44 6.16
N MET A 267 -14.84 -12.36 7.12
CA MET A 267 -13.80 -12.62 8.10
C MET A 267 -12.53 -13.19 7.44
N LEU A 268 -12.66 -14.16 6.53
CA LEU A 268 -11.52 -14.73 5.81
C LEU A 268 -10.82 -13.71 4.92
N VAL A 269 -11.57 -12.76 4.34
CA VAL A 269 -11.02 -11.63 3.60
C VAL A 269 -10.29 -10.68 4.55
N HIS A 270 -10.90 -10.33 5.69
CA HIS A 270 -10.28 -9.47 6.70
C HIS A 270 -8.97 -10.06 7.24
N LEU A 271 -8.87 -11.38 7.32
CA LEU A 271 -7.67 -12.09 7.77
C LEU A 271 -6.61 -12.30 6.67
N ASP A 272 -6.84 -11.79 5.45
CA ASP A 272 -6.00 -11.97 4.25
C ASP A 272 -5.77 -13.45 3.88
N ILE A 273 -6.69 -14.34 4.26
CA ILE A 273 -6.62 -15.77 3.91
C ILE A 273 -7.14 -15.99 2.49
N ILE A 274 -8.25 -15.32 2.18
CA ILE A 274 -8.83 -15.29 0.84
C ILE A 274 -8.82 -13.85 0.33
N CYS A 275 -8.50 -13.68 -0.95
CA CYS A 275 -8.32 -12.36 -1.56
C CYS A 275 -9.33 -12.16 -2.68
N ARG A 276 -9.86 -10.94 -2.79
CA ARG A 276 -10.64 -10.46 -3.93
C ARG A 276 -9.71 -9.73 -4.90
N GLN A 277 -9.88 -9.92 -6.19
CA GLN A 277 -9.06 -9.22 -7.18
C GLN A 277 -9.51 -7.76 -7.34
N LYS A 278 -8.60 -6.87 -7.75
CA LYS A 278 -8.85 -5.43 -7.92
C LYS A 278 -10.09 -5.04 -8.74
N ASP A 279 -10.42 -5.78 -9.80
CA ASP A 279 -11.53 -5.46 -10.72
C ASP A 279 -12.88 -5.99 -10.22
N ASP A 280 -12.99 -6.35 -8.94
CA ASP A 280 -14.17 -6.92 -8.32
C ASP A 280 -15.25 -5.87 -7.97
N THR A 281 -15.63 -5.03 -8.94
CA THR A 281 -16.77 -4.10 -8.75
C THR A 281 -18.12 -4.79 -8.91
N ASN A 282 -18.14 -6.04 -9.40
CA ASN A 282 -19.36 -6.82 -9.68
C ASN A 282 -19.49 -8.15 -8.91
N GLY A 283 -18.58 -8.47 -7.99
CA GLY A 283 -18.54 -9.79 -7.35
C GLY A 283 -17.91 -10.82 -8.30
N SER A 284 -16.59 -10.88 -8.35
CA SER A 284 -15.85 -11.95 -9.01
C SER A 284 -16.32 -13.28 -8.42
N ASP A 285 -16.65 -14.24 -9.29
CA ASP A 285 -17.19 -15.53 -8.87
C ASP A 285 -16.15 -16.43 -8.19
N TYR A 286 -14.99 -15.89 -7.80
CA TYR A 286 -13.89 -16.64 -7.24
C TYR A 286 -13.02 -15.82 -6.29
N PHE A 287 -12.34 -16.53 -5.39
CA PHE A 287 -11.34 -16.01 -4.49
C PHE A 287 -9.96 -16.54 -4.86
N ILE A 288 -8.93 -15.81 -4.44
CA ILE A 288 -7.53 -16.26 -4.52
C ILE A 288 -7.05 -16.61 -3.11
N ILE A 289 -6.41 -17.76 -2.95
CA ILE A 289 -5.91 -18.29 -1.68
C ILE A 289 -4.39 -18.54 -1.82
N PRO A 290 -3.56 -17.51 -1.61
CA PRO A 290 -2.12 -17.58 -1.90
C PRO A 290 -1.39 -18.71 -1.16
N CYS A 291 -1.78 -18.99 0.08
CA CYS A 291 -1.11 -19.98 0.91
C CYS A 291 -1.34 -21.44 0.48
N MET A 292 -2.31 -21.69 -0.42
CA MET A 292 -2.58 -23.04 -0.92
C MET A 292 -1.78 -23.39 -2.16
N ILE A 293 -1.13 -22.42 -2.80
CA ILE A 293 -0.37 -22.63 -4.02
C ILE A 293 0.87 -23.45 -3.70
N SER A 294 1.13 -24.50 -4.48
CA SER A 294 2.34 -25.32 -4.37
C SER A 294 3.21 -25.28 -5.63
N THR A 295 2.73 -24.60 -6.68
CA THR A 295 3.48 -24.44 -7.92
C THR A 295 4.65 -23.48 -7.70
N LYS A 296 5.83 -23.89 -8.16
CA LYS A 296 7.02 -23.05 -8.26
C LYS A 296 7.13 -22.55 -9.69
N ARG A 297 7.70 -21.36 -9.86
CA ARG A 297 7.95 -20.83 -11.20
C ARG A 297 9.09 -21.60 -11.87
N GLU A 298 8.93 -21.91 -13.16
CA GLU A 298 10.04 -22.39 -13.98
C GLU A 298 11.00 -21.24 -14.33
N ASP A 299 12.31 -21.47 -14.22
CA ASP A 299 13.36 -20.46 -14.42
C ASP A 299 13.32 -19.75 -15.80
N ASN A 300 12.66 -20.34 -16.79
CA ASN A 300 12.55 -19.84 -18.16
C ASN A 300 11.66 -18.58 -18.28
N LEU A 301 10.87 -18.26 -17.26
CA LEU A 301 9.93 -17.13 -17.23
C LEU A 301 10.53 -15.87 -16.57
N ARG A 302 11.84 -15.67 -16.61
CA ARG A 302 12.50 -14.48 -16.05
C ARG A 302 12.21 -13.24 -16.91
N MET A 303 11.79 -12.16 -16.25
CA MET A 303 11.71 -10.85 -16.89
C MET A 303 13.12 -10.44 -17.34
N PRO A 304 13.31 -9.98 -18.57
CA PRO A 304 14.64 -9.75 -19.09
C PRO A 304 15.23 -8.45 -18.53
N PHE A 305 16.52 -8.53 -18.15
CA PHE A 305 17.24 -7.48 -17.44
C PHE A 305 17.47 -6.20 -18.25
N ASP A 306 17.46 -6.32 -19.57
CA ASP A 306 17.62 -5.20 -20.52
C ASP A 306 16.41 -4.26 -20.55
N ARG A 307 15.25 -4.74 -20.09
CA ARG A 307 13.98 -4.00 -20.05
C ARG A 307 13.46 -3.73 -18.64
N SER A 308 14.26 -3.99 -17.60
CA SER A 308 13.80 -3.93 -16.22
C SER A 308 14.72 -3.18 -15.25
N ILE A 309 14.12 -2.69 -14.16
CA ILE A 309 14.76 -2.12 -12.98
C ILE A 309 14.35 -2.93 -11.74
N HIS A 310 15.20 -2.97 -10.71
CA HIS A 310 14.99 -3.85 -9.55
C HIS A 310 15.12 -3.12 -8.22
N LEU A 311 14.27 -3.49 -7.27
CA LEU A 311 14.26 -3.04 -5.87
C LEU A 311 14.25 -4.29 -4.98
N ALA A 312 14.86 -4.24 -3.81
CA ALA A 312 14.79 -5.33 -2.84
C ALA A 312 14.52 -4.84 -1.43
N TYR A 313 13.64 -5.54 -0.73
CA TYR A 313 13.47 -5.46 0.71
C TYR A 313 14.25 -6.61 1.34
N THR A 314 15.36 -6.29 1.99
CA THR A 314 16.24 -7.27 2.64
C THR A 314 15.92 -7.32 4.12
N PHE A 315 15.36 -8.44 4.57
CA PHE A 315 15.03 -8.68 5.97
C PHE A 315 16.32 -8.93 6.78
N LYS A 316 16.33 -8.47 8.03
CA LYS A 316 17.45 -8.68 8.97
C LYS A 316 17.62 -10.16 9.33
N ASP A 317 16.50 -10.88 9.40
CA ASP A 317 16.47 -12.32 9.60
C ASP A 317 16.91 -13.08 8.34
N GLU A 318 17.22 -14.37 8.49
CA GLU A 318 17.74 -15.21 7.40
C GLU A 318 16.69 -15.58 6.34
N VAL A 319 15.40 -15.37 6.63
CA VAL A 319 14.27 -15.69 5.74
C VAL A 319 13.20 -14.60 5.78
N VAL A 320 12.46 -14.44 4.68
CA VAL A 320 11.22 -13.66 4.70
C VAL A 320 10.15 -14.46 5.44
N PRO A 321 9.54 -13.93 6.52
CA PRO A 321 8.57 -14.71 7.28
C PRO A 321 7.32 -15.06 6.45
N PRO A 322 6.85 -16.33 6.47
CA PRO A 322 5.73 -16.73 5.61
C PRO A 322 4.44 -15.91 5.79
N ALA A 323 4.11 -15.45 7.01
CA ALA A 323 2.91 -14.65 7.20
C ALA A 323 3.08 -13.20 6.71
N VAL A 324 4.31 -12.68 6.67
CA VAL A 324 4.60 -11.41 5.97
C VAL A 324 4.43 -11.63 4.47
N LEU A 325 4.94 -12.74 3.94
CA LEU A 325 4.80 -13.09 2.54
C LEU A 325 3.34 -13.19 2.10
N TYR A 326 2.52 -14.05 2.70
CA TYR A 326 1.17 -14.29 2.18
C TYR A 326 0.29 -13.03 2.25
N ARG A 327 0.44 -12.21 3.31
CA ARG A 327 -0.22 -10.90 3.38
C ARG A 327 0.33 -9.91 2.38
N PHE A 328 1.63 -9.97 2.10
CA PHE A 328 2.21 -9.18 1.02
C PHE A 328 1.62 -9.58 -0.32
N ILE A 329 1.49 -10.88 -0.62
CA ILE A 329 0.85 -11.36 -1.85
C ILE A 329 -0.60 -10.88 -1.93
N ALA A 330 -1.38 -11.05 -0.85
CA ALA A 330 -2.75 -10.56 -0.76
C ALA A 330 -2.85 -9.06 -1.06
N THR A 331 -1.96 -8.26 -0.47
CA THR A 331 -1.86 -6.83 -0.72
C THR A 331 -1.44 -6.53 -2.17
N PHE A 332 -0.49 -7.28 -2.71
CA PHE A 332 0.03 -7.12 -4.06
C PHE A 332 -1.07 -7.33 -5.12
N ILE A 333 -1.88 -8.38 -4.97
CA ILE A 333 -2.93 -8.76 -5.94
C ILE A 333 -4.24 -7.96 -5.78
N THR A 334 -4.43 -7.29 -4.64
CA THR A 334 -5.52 -6.33 -4.46
C THR A 334 -5.16 -4.96 -5.03
N ILE A 335 -3.88 -4.60 -5.04
CA ILE A 335 -3.39 -3.36 -5.65
C ILE A 335 -3.26 -3.49 -7.17
N TRP A 336 -2.74 -4.59 -7.70
CA TRP A 336 -2.48 -4.77 -9.13
C TRP A 336 -3.12 -6.04 -9.69
N LYS A 337 -3.43 -5.99 -10.99
CA LYS A 337 -4.10 -7.10 -11.67
C LYS A 337 -3.08 -8.19 -12.00
N LEU A 338 -3.29 -9.38 -11.44
CA LEU A 338 -2.53 -10.57 -11.83
C LEU A 338 -2.56 -10.79 -13.34
N GLN A 339 -1.39 -11.07 -13.89
CA GLN A 339 -1.26 -11.50 -15.27
C GLN A 339 -1.78 -12.91 -15.45
N VAL A 340 -2.14 -13.21 -16.69
CA VAL A 340 -2.66 -14.50 -17.11
C VAL A 340 -1.76 -15.04 -18.21
N SER A 341 -1.36 -16.31 -18.10
CA SER A 341 -0.60 -17.03 -19.11
C SER A 341 -1.42 -17.22 -20.38
N GLN A 342 -0.77 -17.64 -21.47
CA GLN A 342 -1.45 -18.04 -22.71
C GLN A 342 -2.49 -19.16 -22.49
N ASN A 343 -2.30 -19.99 -21.46
CA ASN A 343 -3.19 -21.08 -21.09
C ASN A 343 -4.30 -20.64 -20.11
N SER A 344 -4.55 -19.33 -20.00
CA SER A 344 -5.55 -18.76 -19.07
C SER A 344 -5.26 -19.02 -17.58
N SER A 345 -4.02 -19.35 -17.23
CA SER A 345 -3.58 -19.62 -15.86
C SER A 345 -3.07 -18.34 -15.20
N LEU A 346 -3.46 -18.07 -13.96
CA LEU A 346 -2.92 -16.92 -13.21
C LEU A 346 -1.41 -17.08 -13.01
N LEU A 347 -0.63 -16.02 -13.25
CA LEU A 347 0.81 -16.00 -13.00
C LEU A 347 1.09 -15.69 -11.53
N LEU A 348 0.69 -16.63 -10.68
CA LEU A 348 0.86 -16.59 -9.24
C LEU A 348 1.44 -17.93 -8.76
N PHE A 349 2.54 -17.86 -8.02
CA PHE A 349 3.33 -18.99 -7.56
C PHE A 349 3.62 -18.86 -6.06
N THR A 350 4.19 -19.91 -5.48
CA THR A 350 4.60 -19.95 -4.07
C THR A 350 5.53 -18.80 -3.64
N ASP A 351 6.44 -18.39 -4.52
CA ASP A 351 7.53 -17.46 -4.24
C ASP A 351 7.57 -16.24 -5.18
N SER A 352 6.61 -16.13 -6.09
CA SER A 352 6.57 -15.05 -7.09
C SER A 352 5.17 -14.80 -7.63
N ALA A 353 4.92 -13.59 -8.12
CA ALA A 353 3.72 -13.29 -8.89
C ALA A 353 4.01 -12.19 -9.93
N ASP A 354 3.30 -12.26 -11.06
CA ASP A 354 3.33 -11.25 -12.11
C ASP A 354 2.02 -10.47 -12.13
N VAL A 355 2.13 -9.14 -12.18
CA VAL A 355 1.01 -8.22 -12.27
C VAL A 355 1.25 -7.20 -13.37
N SER A 356 0.17 -6.75 -14.00
CA SER A 356 0.20 -5.59 -14.89
C SER A 356 -0.06 -4.33 -14.08
N ILE A 357 0.84 -3.35 -14.22
CA ILE A 357 0.63 -2.00 -13.67
C ILE A 357 -0.25 -1.22 -14.64
N ASP A 358 0.13 -1.23 -15.91
CA ASP A 358 -0.58 -0.63 -17.02
C ASP A 358 -0.34 -1.43 -18.31
N GLU A 359 -0.73 -0.87 -19.45
CA GLU A 359 -0.62 -1.52 -20.76
C GLU A 359 0.83 -1.75 -21.21
N GLU A 360 1.81 -1.03 -20.64
CA GLU A 360 3.22 -1.04 -21.07
C GLU A 360 4.18 -1.54 -19.99
N HIS A 361 3.73 -1.55 -18.73
CA HIS A 361 4.55 -1.88 -17.57
C HIS A 361 4.02 -3.10 -16.82
N ASP A 362 4.94 -4.03 -16.59
CA ASP A 362 4.70 -5.24 -15.81
C ASP A 362 5.57 -5.21 -14.57
N MET A 363 5.01 -5.68 -13.46
CA MET A 363 5.74 -5.85 -12.21
C MET A 363 5.71 -7.30 -11.78
N ARG A 364 6.85 -7.75 -11.28
CA ARG A 364 7.02 -9.05 -10.66
C ARG A 364 7.59 -8.87 -9.27
N PHE A 365 7.14 -9.68 -8.33
CA PHE A 365 7.94 -9.92 -7.12
C PHE A 365 8.51 -11.33 -7.12
N ASP A 366 9.64 -11.50 -6.46
CA ASP A 366 10.35 -12.75 -6.25
C ASP A 366 10.90 -12.81 -4.83
N ILE A 367 10.88 -13.99 -4.23
CA ILE A 367 11.57 -14.23 -2.96
C ILE A 367 12.87 -14.97 -3.22
N GLN A 368 13.96 -14.43 -2.69
CA GLN A 368 15.27 -15.09 -2.69
C GLN A 368 15.87 -15.00 -1.28
N ARG A 369 15.87 -16.11 -0.56
CA ARG A 369 16.34 -16.19 0.84
C ARG A 369 15.62 -15.18 1.75
N ASN A 370 16.33 -14.16 2.23
CA ASN A 370 15.81 -13.06 3.05
C ASN A 370 15.41 -11.81 2.25
N LYS A 371 15.36 -11.90 0.91
CA LYS A 371 15.05 -10.75 0.04
C LYS A 371 13.72 -10.94 -0.66
N LEU A 372 12.89 -9.91 -0.57
CA LEU A 372 11.75 -9.73 -1.46
C LEU A 372 12.16 -8.75 -2.56
N ILE A 373 12.35 -9.27 -3.77
CA ILE A 373 12.84 -8.54 -4.93
C ILE A 373 11.65 -8.13 -5.78
N ILE A 374 11.56 -6.86 -6.14
CA ILE A 374 10.59 -6.29 -7.06
C ILE A 374 11.31 -6.00 -8.37
N THR A 375 10.77 -6.52 -9.46
CA THR A 375 11.23 -6.24 -10.81
C THR A 375 10.14 -5.48 -11.54
N LEU A 376 10.44 -4.24 -11.89
CA LEU A 376 9.59 -3.42 -12.75
C LEU A 376 10.17 -3.45 -14.17
N SER A 377 9.34 -3.78 -15.15
CA SER A 377 9.76 -3.88 -16.54
C SER A 377 8.85 -3.07 -17.45
N HIS A 378 9.39 -2.71 -18.61
CA HIS A 378 8.65 -2.12 -19.71
C HIS A 378 8.66 -3.07 -20.91
N LYS A 379 7.57 -3.16 -21.66
CA LYS A 379 7.44 -4.09 -22.80
C LYS A 379 8.49 -3.88 -23.89
N THR A 380 8.89 -2.64 -24.16
CA THR A 380 9.91 -2.33 -25.18
C THR A 380 11.31 -2.04 -24.63
N MET A 381 11.49 -1.07 -23.73
CA MET A 381 12.82 -0.63 -23.28
C MET A 381 12.87 -0.12 -21.84
N LYS A 382 13.98 -0.40 -21.14
CA LYS A 382 14.21 0.03 -19.75
C LYS A 382 14.21 1.54 -19.56
N THR A 383 14.60 2.33 -20.56
CA THR A 383 14.59 3.80 -20.50
C THR A 383 13.19 4.40 -20.40
N SER A 384 12.16 3.67 -20.84
CA SER A 384 10.76 4.10 -20.75
C SER A 384 10.16 3.93 -19.35
N ILE A 385 10.88 3.27 -18.42
CA ILE A 385 10.46 3.21 -17.01
C ILE A 385 10.77 4.57 -16.37
N VAL A 386 9.74 5.41 -16.30
CA VAL A 386 9.79 6.74 -15.69
C VAL A 386 9.87 6.66 -14.16
N SER A 387 10.52 7.65 -13.55
CA SER A 387 10.75 7.69 -12.10
C SER A 387 9.44 7.69 -11.30
N THR A 388 8.39 8.35 -11.80
CA THR A 388 7.10 8.46 -11.12
C THR A 388 6.41 7.11 -10.91
N ILE A 389 6.45 6.21 -11.89
CA ILE A 389 5.88 4.85 -11.76
C ILE A 389 6.70 4.03 -10.78
N ALA A 390 8.04 4.09 -10.91
CA ALA A 390 8.96 3.36 -10.03
C ALA A 390 8.85 3.84 -8.57
N SER A 391 8.89 5.16 -8.31
CA SER A 391 8.75 5.72 -6.97
C SER A 391 7.39 5.43 -6.36
N THR A 392 6.30 5.59 -7.11
CA THR A 392 4.95 5.25 -6.64
C THR A 392 4.84 3.78 -6.25
N ALA A 393 5.34 2.87 -7.10
CA ALA A 393 5.38 1.45 -6.77
C ALA A 393 6.21 1.17 -5.51
N GLN A 394 7.38 1.78 -5.39
CA GLN A 394 8.24 1.64 -4.22
C GLN A 394 7.56 2.15 -2.95
N GLU A 395 6.94 3.32 -2.96
CA GLU A 395 6.21 3.87 -1.82
C GLU A 395 5.05 2.97 -1.39
N CYS A 396 4.23 2.52 -2.34
CA CYS A 396 3.12 1.61 -2.06
C CYS A 396 3.59 0.31 -1.41
N LEU A 397 4.62 -0.31 -1.98
CA LEU A 397 5.17 -1.58 -1.47
C LEU A 397 5.86 -1.40 -0.12
N THR A 398 6.61 -0.30 0.05
CA THR A 398 7.29 0.01 1.31
C THR A 398 6.26 0.25 2.41
N HIS A 399 5.19 0.99 2.10
CA HIS A 399 4.10 1.20 3.03
C HIS A 399 3.42 -0.12 3.39
N ALA A 400 3.06 -0.95 2.40
CA ALA A 400 2.42 -2.25 2.62
C ALA A 400 3.27 -3.16 3.52
N ILE A 401 4.55 -3.36 3.18
CA ILE A 401 5.45 -4.21 3.97
C ILE A 401 5.67 -3.61 5.36
N THR A 402 5.74 -2.28 5.49
CA THR A 402 5.85 -1.60 6.79
C THR A 402 4.62 -1.86 7.66
N GLN A 403 3.40 -1.79 7.11
CA GLN A 403 2.18 -2.04 7.88
C GLN A 403 2.06 -3.52 8.29
N ILE A 404 2.35 -4.44 7.36
CA ILE A 404 2.39 -5.87 7.66
C ILE A 404 3.44 -6.14 8.74
N SER A 405 4.59 -5.49 8.64
CA SER A 405 5.65 -5.59 9.64
C SER A 405 5.21 -5.03 10.99
N LYS A 406 4.57 -3.85 11.04
CA LYS A 406 4.01 -3.31 12.28
C LYS A 406 3.01 -4.28 12.91
N PHE A 407 2.15 -4.90 12.10
CA PHE A 407 1.20 -5.87 12.61
C PHE A 407 1.85 -7.05 13.35
N TYR A 408 2.96 -7.60 12.82
CA TYR A 408 3.62 -8.78 13.41
C TYR A 408 4.71 -8.43 14.42
N PHE A 409 5.41 -7.31 14.25
CA PHE A 409 6.62 -6.97 15.02
C PHE A 409 6.40 -5.82 16.02
N SER A 410 5.31 -5.05 15.93
CA SER A 410 4.98 -4.06 16.96
C SER A 410 4.15 -4.71 18.07
N VAL A 411 4.80 -4.99 19.19
CA VAL A 411 4.13 -5.22 20.47
C VAL A 411 4.81 -4.32 21.50
N THR A 412 4.29 -3.10 21.64
CA THR A 412 4.18 -2.34 22.90
C THR A 412 3.30 -1.11 22.66
N GLU A 413 2.53 -0.73 23.67
CA GLU A 413 1.70 0.49 23.72
C GLU A 413 2.52 1.78 23.89
N ASP A 414 3.86 1.71 23.79
CA ASP A 414 4.75 2.85 23.96
C ASP A 414 5.02 3.52 22.62
N SER A 415 4.36 4.66 22.42
CA SER A 415 4.34 5.50 21.22
C SER A 415 5.64 6.26 20.89
N ASP A 416 6.80 5.91 21.47
CA ASP A 416 7.98 6.78 21.49
C ASP A 416 9.31 6.18 20.99
N CYS A 417 9.34 4.97 20.42
CA CYS A 417 10.57 4.44 19.80
C CYS A 417 10.55 4.57 18.27
N SER A 418 11.59 5.18 17.70
CA SER A 418 11.88 5.15 16.27
C SER A 418 11.73 3.73 15.74
N LEU A 419 10.80 3.50 14.81
CA LEU A 419 10.49 2.18 14.26
C LEU A 419 11.73 1.56 13.61
N ASP A 420 12.40 0.65 14.33
CA ASP A 420 13.45 -0.17 13.76
C ASP A 420 12.80 -1.24 12.87
N LEU A 421 12.63 -0.94 11.58
CA LEU A 421 11.98 -1.84 10.64
C LEU A 421 12.78 -3.15 10.51
N PRO A 422 12.13 -4.31 10.32
CA PRO A 422 12.80 -5.60 10.21
C PRO A 422 13.48 -5.80 8.85
N PHE A 423 13.42 -4.80 7.96
CA PHE A 423 14.02 -4.84 6.64
C PHE A 423 14.70 -3.51 6.28
N THR A 424 15.60 -3.59 5.32
CA THR A 424 16.24 -2.45 4.66
C THR A 424 15.90 -2.47 3.17
N THR A 425 15.92 -1.31 2.52
CA THR A 425 15.63 -1.19 1.09
C THR A 425 16.92 -1.02 0.30
N GLN A 426 17.09 -1.83 -0.74
CA GLN A 426 18.26 -1.84 -1.63
C GLN A 426 17.82 -1.77 -3.09
N VAL A 427 18.67 -1.21 -3.96
CA VAL A 427 18.47 -1.19 -5.41
C VAL A 427 19.21 -2.35 -6.03
N GLY A 428 18.52 -3.13 -6.85
CA GLY A 428 19.13 -4.23 -7.60
C GLY A 428 19.76 -3.72 -8.90
N ILE A 429 21.05 -4.00 -9.07
CA ILE A 429 21.86 -3.63 -10.23
C ILE A 429 22.30 -4.91 -10.95
N VAL A 430 22.03 -4.96 -12.25
CA VAL A 430 22.39 -6.09 -13.10
C VAL A 430 23.91 -6.15 -13.26
N CYS A 431 24.50 -7.27 -12.86
CA CYS A 431 25.93 -7.55 -12.92
C CYS A 431 26.18 -8.84 -13.70
N GLY A 432 26.29 -8.73 -15.02
CA GLY A 432 26.36 -9.91 -15.90
C GLY A 432 25.00 -10.61 -15.94
N THR A 433 24.92 -11.83 -15.40
CA THR A 433 23.70 -12.65 -15.36
C THR A 433 23.01 -12.67 -13.98
N THR A 434 23.53 -11.91 -13.02
CA THR A 434 23.03 -11.86 -11.62
C THR A 434 22.67 -10.43 -11.21
N LEU A 435 21.99 -10.28 -10.07
CA LEU A 435 21.71 -8.98 -9.44
C LEU A 435 22.65 -8.78 -8.25
N CYS A 436 23.41 -7.68 -8.25
CA CYS A 436 24.04 -7.16 -7.03
C CYS A 436 23.12 -6.12 -6.38
N PHE A 437 23.24 -5.89 -5.07
CA PHE A 437 22.36 -4.95 -4.36
C PHE A 437 23.15 -3.78 -3.76
N LEU A 438 22.67 -2.57 -4.02
CA LEU A 438 23.22 -1.33 -3.52
C LEU A 438 22.28 -0.71 -2.49
N ASP A 439 22.80 -0.36 -1.32
CA ASP A 439 22.04 0.42 -0.35
C ASP A 439 21.76 1.83 -0.92
N HIS A 440 20.48 2.21 -0.93
CA HIS A 440 20.04 3.51 -1.43
C HIS A 440 20.57 4.70 -0.61
N THR A 441 21.08 4.47 0.60
CA THR A 441 21.78 5.51 1.38
C THR A 441 23.18 5.81 0.85
N CYS A 442 23.75 4.93 0.03
CA CYS A 442 25.10 5.06 -0.54
C CYS A 442 25.16 5.86 -1.86
N LEU A 443 24.07 6.54 -2.25
CA LEU A 443 23.88 7.18 -3.58
C LEU A 443 24.72 8.43 -3.87
N SER A 444 25.72 8.75 -3.05
CA SER A 444 26.58 9.92 -3.25
C SER A 444 27.60 9.79 -4.38
N LYS A 445 27.73 8.61 -5.01
CA LYS A 445 28.72 8.33 -6.07
C LYS A 445 28.00 7.97 -7.37
N ASP A 446 28.36 8.64 -8.47
CA ASP A 446 27.85 8.33 -9.83
C ASP A 446 28.24 6.91 -10.28
N GLU A 447 29.28 6.34 -9.66
CA GLU A 447 29.75 4.97 -9.89
C GLU A 447 29.78 4.18 -8.57
N TRP A 448 29.29 2.94 -8.62
CA TRP A 448 29.37 1.95 -7.55
C TRP A 448 30.19 0.73 -8.00
N ILE A 449 31.02 0.19 -7.11
CA ILE A 449 31.76 -1.05 -7.36
C ILE A 449 31.04 -2.18 -6.63
N CYS A 450 30.48 -3.15 -7.37
CA CYS A 450 29.86 -4.32 -6.77
C CYS A 450 30.94 -5.11 -6.00
N GLN A 451 30.73 -5.35 -4.70
CA GLN A 451 31.70 -6.03 -3.84
C GLN A 451 31.88 -7.50 -4.25
N ASP A 452 30.82 -8.16 -4.69
CA ASP A 452 30.82 -9.58 -5.03
C ASP A 452 31.56 -9.89 -6.34
N HIS A 453 31.51 -8.97 -7.31
CA HIS A 453 32.05 -9.18 -8.66
C HIS A 453 33.17 -8.20 -9.03
N ASN A 454 33.48 -7.23 -8.17
CA ASN A 454 34.45 -6.15 -8.38
C ASN A 454 34.25 -5.39 -9.71
N ARG A 455 33.00 -5.21 -10.15
CA ARG A 455 32.62 -4.50 -11.38
C ARG A 455 32.07 -3.12 -11.06
N LYS A 456 32.35 -2.15 -11.94
CA LYS A 456 31.81 -0.79 -11.86
C LYS A 456 30.43 -0.72 -12.52
N HIS A 457 29.50 -0.07 -11.84
CA HIS A 457 28.13 0.16 -12.29
C HIS A 457 27.74 1.62 -12.12
N LYS A 458 26.86 2.11 -13.00
CA LYS A 458 26.20 3.41 -12.82
C LYS A 458 25.08 3.30 -11.79
N THR A 459 24.87 4.36 -11.01
CA THR A 459 23.86 4.41 -9.93
C THR A 459 22.61 5.23 -10.32
N ASP A 460 22.52 5.67 -11.58
CA ASP A 460 21.41 6.45 -12.16
C ASP A 460 20.05 5.74 -12.10
N ILE A 461 20.05 4.41 -11.98
CA ILE A 461 18.83 3.62 -11.80
C ILE A 461 18.17 3.83 -10.42
N ALA A 462 18.96 4.20 -9.40
CA ALA A 462 18.44 4.38 -8.06
C ALA A 462 17.63 5.66 -7.89
N SER A 463 18.01 6.73 -8.60
CA SER A 463 17.22 7.97 -8.65
C SER A 463 15.85 7.77 -9.32
N ARG A 464 15.62 6.65 -10.02
CA ARG A 464 14.28 6.32 -10.53
C ARG A 464 13.37 5.77 -9.43
N TRP A 465 13.89 4.92 -8.55
CA TRP A 465 13.12 4.39 -7.42
C TRP A 465 12.91 5.41 -6.30
N PHE A 466 13.86 6.35 -6.14
CA PHE A 466 13.89 7.31 -5.04
C PHE A 466 13.98 8.76 -5.52
N ALA A 467 13.23 9.11 -6.57
CA ALA A 467 13.25 10.46 -7.16
C ALA A 467 13.00 11.56 -6.12
N ASP A 468 12.07 11.32 -5.19
CA ASP A 468 11.68 12.21 -4.10
C ASP A 468 12.79 12.40 -3.03
N LYS A 469 13.85 11.58 -3.04
CA LYS A 469 14.93 11.58 -2.03
C LYS A 469 16.32 11.88 -2.57
N VAL A 470 16.47 12.08 -3.88
CA VAL A 470 17.73 12.55 -4.48
C VAL A 470 17.53 14.00 -4.89
N PRO A 471 17.82 14.99 -4.02
CA PRO A 471 17.84 16.38 -4.46
C PRO A 471 18.81 16.48 -5.64
N ALA A 472 18.37 17.11 -6.73
CA ALA A 472 19.21 17.23 -7.92
C ALA A 472 20.55 17.88 -7.52
N LYS A 473 21.65 17.54 -8.21
CA LYS A 473 23.00 18.06 -7.91
C LYS A 473 23.08 19.62 -7.87
N GLY A 474 22.05 20.34 -8.31
CA GLY A 474 21.89 21.80 -8.18
C GLY A 474 21.13 22.31 -6.93
N ASP A 475 20.51 21.43 -6.13
CA ASP A 475 19.51 21.80 -5.10
C ASP A 475 20.07 22.05 -3.70
N ARG A 476 21.37 21.83 -3.47
CA ARG A 476 22.03 22.18 -2.21
C ARG A 476 22.67 23.57 -2.28
N CYS A 477 22.74 24.29 -1.15
CA CYS A 477 23.62 25.47 -1.09
C CYS A 477 25.06 25.00 -1.31
N ASN A 478 25.80 25.70 -2.18
CA ASN A 478 27.22 25.41 -2.38
C ASN A 478 27.94 25.54 -1.04
N ALA A 479 29.02 24.79 -0.79
CA ALA A 479 29.70 24.77 0.51
C ALA A 479 30.25 26.15 0.97
N LEU A 480 30.26 27.14 0.06
CA LEU A 480 30.69 28.53 0.29
C LEU A 480 29.51 29.53 0.38
N CYS A 481 28.28 29.05 0.56
CA CYS A 481 27.07 29.85 0.65
C CYS A 481 27.08 30.71 1.93
N PRO A 482 27.03 32.05 1.86
CA PRO A 482 27.11 32.92 3.05
C PRO A 482 25.82 32.94 3.89
N GLY A 483 24.81 32.13 3.54
CA GLY A 483 23.48 32.14 4.17
C GLY A 483 22.60 33.29 3.68
N LEU A 484 21.50 33.54 4.40
CA LEU A 484 20.64 34.71 4.14
C LEU A 484 21.33 35.99 4.62
N ASP A 485 21.27 37.04 3.80
CA ASP A 485 21.75 38.36 4.20
C ASP A 485 20.80 39.05 5.21
N ASN A 486 21.28 40.13 5.84
CA ASN A 486 20.51 40.92 6.81
C ASN A 486 19.24 41.54 6.21
N THR A 487 19.14 41.70 4.88
CA THR A 487 17.94 42.22 4.24
C THR A 487 16.83 41.18 4.19
N TRP A 488 17.16 39.90 3.97
CA TRP A 488 16.24 38.78 4.02
C TRP A 488 15.90 38.36 5.44
N LEU A 489 16.86 38.34 6.35
CA LEU A 489 16.65 37.97 7.75
C LEU A 489 15.61 38.88 8.44
N ASN A 490 15.57 40.16 8.09
CA ASN A 490 14.62 41.12 8.66
C ASN A 490 13.23 41.10 7.99
N ARG A 491 13.02 40.32 6.92
CA ARG A 491 11.71 40.23 6.26
C ARG A 491 10.76 39.33 7.04
N LYS A 492 9.47 39.68 7.02
CA LYS A 492 8.39 38.84 7.54
C LYS A 492 8.12 37.66 6.59
N LEU A 493 7.77 36.50 7.16
CA LEU A 493 7.36 35.34 6.38
C LEU A 493 5.90 35.46 5.91
N ASP A 494 5.68 35.29 4.62
CA ASP A 494 4.34 35.08 4.07
C ASP A 494 3.96 33.60 4.14
N ASP A 495 2.67 33.31 3.89
CA ASP A 495 2.14 31.95 3.98
C ASP A 495 2.82 31.01 2.99
N LYS A 496 3.20 31.53 1.81
CA LYS A 496 3.96 30.82 0.79
C LYS A 496 5.31 30.30 1.33
N ARG A 497 6.07 31.15 2.00
CA ARG A 497 7.38 30.79 2.59
C ARG A 497 7.24 29.90 3.81
N LEU A 498 6.14 30.03 4.57
CA LEU A 498 5.82 29.08 5.64
C LEU A 498 5.48 27.69 5.10
N GLY A 499 4.68 27.60 4.03
CA GLY A 499 4.37 26.33 3.35
C GLY A 499 5.63 25.63 2.88
N ARG A 500 6.54 26.37 2.22
CA ARG A 500 7.84 25.83 1.80
C ARG A 500 8.68 25.32 2.97
N LEU A 501 8.72 26.09 4.07
CA LEU A 501 9.48 25.70 5.25
C LEU A 501 8.89 24.46 5.93
N ALA A 502 7.56 24.32 5.94
CA ALA A 502 6.88 23.15 6.51
C ALA A 502 7.21 21.84 5.78
N VAL A 503 7.57 21.91 4.48
CA VAL A 503 8.01 20.76 3.68
C VAL A 503 9.48 20.39 3.96
N GLU A 504 10.33 21.38 4.20
CA GLU A 504 11.78 21.16 4.41
C GLU A 504 12.15 20.69 5.83
N LEU A 505 11.26 20.92 6.81
CA LEU A 505 11.48 20.56 8.19
C LEU A 505 10.82 19.23 8.54
N THR A 506 11.49 18.42 9.35
CA THR A 506 10.82 17.29 10.01
C THR A 506 9.88 17.79 11.10
N LYS A 507 8.99 16.92 11.56
CA LYS A 507 8.13 17.16 12.72
C LYS A 507 8.92 17.56 13.97
N GLU A 508 10.03 16.87 14.25
CA GLU A 508 10.88 17.10 15.42
C GLU A 508 11.63 18.42 15.30
N GLU A 509 12.18 18.72 14.12
CA GLU A 509 12.80 20.01 13.83
C GLU A 509 11.79 21.16 14.01
N THR A 510 10.57 20.98 13.48
CA THR A 510 9.49 21.97 13.62
C THR A 510 9.06 22.13 15.07
N LYS A 511 8.99 21.04 15.84
CA LYS A 511 8.70 21.08 17.29
C LYS A 511 9.76 21.89 18.03
N GLY A 512 11.04 21.59 17.82
CA GLY A 512 12.15 22.32 18.44
C GLY A 512 12.09 23.81 18.13
N ILE A 513 11.94 24.16 16.85
CA ILE A 513 11.77 25.55 16.41
C ILE A 513 10.56 26.20 17.08
N TYR A 514 9.41 25.53 17.09
CA TYR A 514 8.16 26.04 17.66
C TYR A 514 8.27 26.28 19.17
N MET A 515 8.98 25.42 19.92
CA MET A 515 9.22 25.60 21.36
C MET A 515 9.99 26.88 21.67
N HIS A 516 10.99 27.23 20.84
CA HIS A 516 11.76 28.48 21.01
C HIS A 516 11.02 29.72 20.54
N LEU A 517 10.11 29.57 19.58
CA LEU A 517 9.41 30.67 18.93
C LEU A 517 8.13 31.11 19.67
N LYS A 518 7.54 30.26 20.50
CA LYS A 518 6.23 30.46 21.09
C LYS A 518 6.31 30.79 22.59
N ASP A 519 5.93 32.02 22.94
CA ASP A 519 6.10 32.56 24.30
C ASP A 519 5.14 31.99 25.36
N ARG A 520 4.01 31.37 24.96
CA ARG A 520 2.94 30.95 25.88
C ARG A 520 2.57 29.48 25.70
N LYS A 521 2.92 28.67 26.71
CA LYS A 521 2.56 27.25 26.86
C LYS A 521 2.74 26.43 25.56
N PRO A 522 3.93 26.47 24.95
CA PRO A 522 4.17 25.87 23.64
C PRO A 522 3.89 24.36 23.64
N ASP A 523 4.20 23.66 24.72
CA ASP A 523 3.93 22.21 24.86
C ASP A 523 2.43 21.86 24.78
N GLN A 524 1.56 22.66 25.41
CA GLN A 524 0.12 22.38 25.41
C GLN A 524 -0.48 22.63 24.04
N THR A 525 -0.05 23.70 23.37
CA THR A 525 -0.52 24.04 22.02
C THR A 525 0.02 23.05 20.99
N TRP A 526 1.29 22.65 21.11
CA TRP A 526 1.88 21.61 20.26
C TRP A 526 1.08 20.30 20.37
N LYS A 527 0.84 19.79 21.59
CA LYS A 527 0.05 18.59 21.82
C LYS A 527 -1.34 18.67 21.20
N LYS A 528 -1.98 19.84 21.22
CA LYS A 528 -3.28 20.07 20.59
C LYS A 528 -3.20 20.09 19.05
N ILE A 529 -2.13 20.62 18.48
CA ILE A 529 -1.94 20.62 17.01
C ILE A 529 -1.68 19.18 16.56
N GLU A 530 -0.81 18.47 17.27
CA GLU A 530 -0.42 17.07 17.04
C GLU A 530 -1.59 16.11 17.20
N SER A 531 -2.47 16.29 18.21
CA SER A 531 -3.63 15.40 18.41
C SER A 531 -4.73 15.57 17.36
N ASN A 532 -4.78 16.71 16.67
CA ASN A 532 -5.86 17.04 15.73
C ASN A 532 -5.50 16.74 14.27
N LYS A 533 -4.25 16.34 13.98
CA LYS A 533 -3.71 16.19 12.62
C LYS A 533 -2.87 14.92 12.53
N THR A 534 -2.99 14.23 11.40
CA THR A 534 -2.32 12.93 11.16
C THR A 534 -1.13 13.04 10.21
N ASP A 535 -1.07 14.08 9.38
CA ASP A 535 -0.01 14.28 8.39
C ASP A 535 1.05 15.28 8.90
N GLU A 536 2.32 14.98 8.61
CA GLU A 536 3.48 15.75 9.09
C GLU A 536 3.49 17.18 8.55
N PHE A 537 3.17 17.37 7.27
CA PHE A 537 3.09 18.70 6.67
C PHE A 537 1.97 19.52 7.33
N ASP A 538 0.81 18.90 7.58
CA ASP A 538 -0.31 19.54 8.28
C ASP A 538 0.09 19.98 9.70
N ILE A 539 0.83 19.16 10.45
CA ILE A 539 1.34 19.52 11.78
C ILE A 539 2.29 20.72 11.66
N ASN A 540 3.24 20.65 10.74
CA ASN A 540 4.28 21.66 10.58
C ASN A 540 3.70 23.02 10.16
N ILE A 541 2.84 23.05 9.14
CA ILE A 541 2.24 24.29 8.65
C ILE A 541 1.34 24.94 9.69
N ASN A 542 0.61 24.14 10.48
CA ASN A 542 -0.24 24.66 11.54
C ASN A 542 0.56 25.23 12.71
N ALA A 543 1.64 24.56 13.11
CA ALA A 543 2.54 25.07 14.15
C ALA A 543 3.19 26.40 13.71
N LEU A 544 3.74 26.45 12.51
CA LEU A 544 4.37 27.65 11.96
C LEU A 544 3.38 28.80 11.77
N HIS A 545 2.15 28.51 11.32
CA HIS A 545 1.10 29.52 11.17
C HIS A 545 0.53 30.01 12.51
N ASP A 546 0.39 29.12 13.49
CA ASP A 546 -0.02 29.49 14.85
C ASP A 546 1.04 30.37 15.54
N TRP A 547 2.33 30.08 15.34
CA TRP A 547 3.40 30.98 15.76
C TRP A 547 3.24 32.36 15.10
N LYS A 548 3.10 32.40 13.77
CA LYS A 548 2.93 33.64 12.99
C LYS A 548 1.75 34.50 13.47
N LYS A 549 0.67 33.88 13.96
CA LYS A 549 -0.50 34.59 14.52
C LYS A 549 -0.25 35.15 15.92
N SER A 550 0.61 34.52 16.70
CA SER A 550 0.76 34.79 18.13
C SER A 550 1.85 35.80 18.50
N THR A 551 2.76 36.11 17.57
CA THR A 551 3.90 36.99 17.83
C THR A 551 3.95 38.13 16.82
N HIS A 552 4.43 39.31 17.25
CA HIS A 552 4.67 40.44 16.34
C HIS A 552 6.03 40.33 15.60
N LEU A 553 6.88 39.38 16.03
CA LEU A 553 8.23 39.12 15.52
C LEU A 553 8.22 37.84 14.66
N THR A 554 7.82 37.98 13.39
CA THR A 554 7.64 36.86 12.45
C THR A 554 8.66 36.89 11.31
N THR A 555 9.91 37.20 11.65
CA THR A 555 10.98 37.38 10.67
C THR A 555 11.79 36.12 10.44
N PHE A 556 12.49 36.04 9.29
CA PHE A 556 13.44 34.96 9.01
C PHE A 556 14.54 34.87 10.08
N ASN A 557 14.92 35.99 10.71
CA ASN A 557 15.89 36.02 11.79
C ASN A 557 15.43 35.19 12.99
N ASN A 558 14.15 35.29 13.37
CA ASN A 558 13.62 34.56 14.52
C ASN A 558 13.68 33.04 14.29
N ILE A 559 13.34 32.59 13.08
CA ILE A 559 13.44 31.18 12.71
C ILE A 559 14.89 30.73 12.67
N GLN A 560 15.79 31.53 12.07
CA GLN A 560 17.21 31.19 11.99
C GLN A 560 17.85 31.07 13.37
N GLU A 561 17.51 31.96 14.32
CA GLU A 561 17.99 31.89 15.70
C GLU A 561 17.48 30.62 16.41
N SER A 562 16.21 30.25 16.22
CA SER A 562 15.66 29.01 16.78
C SER A 562 16.29 27.76 16.16
N MET A 563 16.53 27.76 14.84
CA MET A 563 17.23 26.67 14.16
C MET A 563 18.65 26.49 14.70
N LYS A 564 19.40 27.58 14.94
CA LYS A 564 20.74 27.53 15.54
C LYS A 564 20.74 26.95 16.95
N LYS A 565 19.69 27.19 17.74
CA LYS A 565 19.58 26.65 19.10
C LYS A 565 19.32 25.14 19.13
N GLU A 566 18.66 24.62 18.10
CA GLU A 566 18.33 23.20 17.95
C GLU A 566 19.31 22.44 17.05
N ASP A 567 20.45 23.07 16.69
CA ASP A 567 21.46 22.51 15.77
C ASP A 567 20.89 22.09 14.39
N ILE A 568 19.88 22.81 13.91
CA ILE A 568 19.24 22.58 12.61
C ILE A 568 19.97 23.36 11.52
N ASP A 569 20.19 22.73 10.36
CA ASP A 569 20.84 23.37 9.21
C ASP A 569 20.08 24.61 8.72
N THR A 570 20.63 25.80 9.00
CA THR A 570 20.06 27.08 8.59
C THR A 570 20.02 27.29 7.07
N HIS A 571 20.72 26.47 6.28
CA HIS A 571 20.66 26.52 4.81
C HIS A 571 19.33 26.03 4.24
N LYS A 572 18.48 25.34 5.03
CA LYS A 572 17.08 25.09 4.65
C LYS A 572 16.32 26.38 4.35
N LEU A 573 16.66 27.49 5.02
CA LEU A 573 16.09 28.82 4.73
C LEU A 573 16.52 29.38 3.36
N CYS A 574 17.68 28.95 2.84
CA CYS A 574 18.09 29.32 1.49
C CYS A 574 17.29 28.56 0.42
N GLN A 575 16.93 27.30 0.69
CA GLN A 575 16.19 26.45 -0.25
C GLN A 575 14.78 26.97 -0.53
N ILE A 576 14.08 27.45 0.51
CA ILE A 576 12.73 28.00 0.38
C ILE A 576 12.65 29.31 -0.42
N LEU A 577 13.79 30.00 -0.59
CA LEU A 577 13.90 31.25 -1.36
C LEU A 577 14.34 31.06 -2.82
N ARG A 578 14.83 29.88 -3.21
CA ARG A 578 15.24 29.62 -4.60
C ARG A 578 14.02 29.57 -5.50
N ASP A 579 14.08 30.16 -6.69
CA ASP A 579 13.04 30.00 -7.69
C ASP A 579 13.35 28.85 -8.65
N VAL A 580 12.29 28.16 -9.10
CA VAL A 580 12.40 27.08 -10.07
C VAL A 580 12.64 27.68 -11.45
N GLN A 581 13.69 27.24 -12.14
CA GLN A 581 13.88 27.57 -13.55
C GLN A 581 13.02 26.64 -14.41
N ILE A 582 12.18 27.23 -15.26
CA ILE A 582 11.37 26.47 -16.22
C ILE A 582 12.27 26.10 -17.41
N ASN A 583 12.48 24.81 -17.65
CA ASN A 583 12.84 24.36 -19.00
C ASN A 583 11.59 24.49 -19.87
N LYS A 584 11.63 25.39 -20.85
CA LYS A 584 10.46 25.86 -21.59
C LYS A 584 9.89 24.75 -22.48
N GLU A 585 8.95 23.97 -21.96
CA GLU A 585 8.19 22.97 -22.74
C GLU A 585 6.91 23.58 -23.34
N LEU A 586 6.29 24.57 -22.69
CA LEU A 586 5.16 25.33 -23.25
C LEU A 586 5.63 26.43 -24.22
N PRO A 587 4.91 26.67 -25.33
CA PRO A 587 5.17 27.82 -26.20
C PRO A 587 5.17 29.13 -25.40
N ILE A 588 6.22 29.94 -25.57
CA ILE A 588 6.44 31.18 -24.80
C ILE A 588 5.22 32.12 -24.87
N ALA A 589 4.47 32.09 -25.97
CA ALA A 589 3.27 32.87 -26.18
C ALA A 589 2.12 32.56 -25.18
N LYS A 590 2.01 31.31 -24.69
CA LYS A 590 0.92 30.88 -23.78
C LYS A 590 1.26 30.99 -22.29
N LEU A 591 2.53 31.10 -21.92
CA LEU A 591 2.96 31.19 -20.51
C LEU A 591 2.33 32.39 -19.77
N ASN A 592 2.15 33.51 -20.47
CA ASN A 592 1.53 34.71 -19.90
C ASN A 592 -0.01 34.69 -19.92
N LEU A 593 -0.62 33.69 -20.55
CA LEU A 593 -2.07 33.57 -20.63
C LEU A 593 -2.63 32.92 -19.36
N LYS A 594 -3.90 33.22 -19.12
CA LYS A 594 -4.68 32.69 -18.01
C LYS A 594 -5.23 31.31 -18.36
N PRO A 595 -5.03 30.27 -17.54
CA PRO A 595 -5.56 28.93 -17.82
C PRO A 595 -7.08 28.91 -17.95
N SER A 596 -7.61 28.19 -18.94
CA SER A 596 -9.06 28.07 -19.14
C SER A 596 -9.70 27.16 -18.08
N ARG A 597 -11.04 27.11 -17.99
CA ARG A 597 -11.71 26.17 -17.07
C ARG A 597 -11.46 24.72 -17.48
N SER A 598 -11.38 24.46 -18.78
CA SER A 598 -11.14 23.13 -19.35
C SER A 598 -9.73 22.64 -19.04
N ASP A 599 -8.73 23.51 -19.09
CA ASP A 599 -7.34 23.13 -18.81
C ASP A 599 -7.14 22.82 -17.33
N MET A 600 -7.79 23.60 -16.47
CA MET A 600 -7.77 23.39 -15.02
C MET A 600 -8.46 22.09 -14.59
N LYS A 601 -9.45 21.62 -15.37
CA LYS A 601 -10.10 20.33 -15.13
C LYS A 601 -9.14 19.14 -15.29
N ILE A 602 -8.09 19.27 -16.09
CA ILE A 602 -7.06 18.25 -16.25
C ILE A 602 -6.42 18.02 -14.88
N LEU A 603 -6.03 19.09 -14.20
CA LEU A 603 -5.30 19.06 -12.93
C LEU A 603 -6.09 18.45 -11.76
N LEU A 604 -7.43 18.45 -11.80
CA LEU A 604 -8.30 18.06 -10.68
C LEU A 604 -8.08 16.62 -10.19
N ASN A 605 -7.62 15.73 -11.06
CA ASN A 605 -7.37 14.33 -10.74
C ASN A 605 -5.89 14.02 -10.50
N HIS A 606 -5.01 15.04 -10.58
CA HIS A 606 -3.56 14.85 -10.66
C HIS A 606 -2.81 15.44 -9.46
N ILE A 607 -3.49 16.23 -8.62
CA ILE A 607 -2.86 16.98 -7.52
C ILE A 607 -2.96 16.27 -6.16
N GLY A 608 -4.05 15.56 -5.82
CA GLY A 608 -4.10 14.72 -4.61
C GLY A 608 -3.85 15.45 -3.27
N LYS A 609 -2.95 14.89 -2.44
CA LYS A 609 -2.63 15.39 -1.07
C LYS A 609 -1.86 16.72 -1.12
N GLU A 610 -1.20 16.98 -2.25
CA GLU A 610 -0.43 18.17 -2.54
C GLU A 610 -1.33 19.40 -2.76
N THR A 611 -2.66 19.24 -2.74
CA THR A 611 -3.65 20.32 -2.91
C THR A 611 -3.45 21.46 -1.92
N PHE A 612 -3.12 21.15 -0.66
CA PHE A 612 -2.92 22.20 0.35
C PHE A 612 -1.71 23.07 -0.01
N GLN A 613 -0.57 22.42 -0.24
CA GLN A 613 0.67 23.10 -0.59
C GLN A 613 0.57 23.81 -1.96
N LEU A 614 -0.15 23.23 -2.92
CA LEU A 614 -0.47 23.88 -4.18
C LEU A 614 -1.21 25.20 -3.97
N GLY A 615 -2.27 25.19 -3.15
CA GLY A 615 -3.01 26.42 -2.87
C GLY A 615 -2.12 27.52 -2.27
N ILE A 616 -1.26 27.14 -1.32
CA ILE A 616 -0.28 28.05 -0.70
C ILE A 616 0.72 28.61 -1.72
N GLU A 617 1.28 27.76 -2.60
CA GLU A 617 2.21 28.19 -3.64
C GLU A 617 1.56 29.09 -4.71
N LEU A 618 0.29 28.82 -5.04
CA LEU A 618 -0.52 29.63 -5.94
C LEU A 618 -0.94 30.99 -5.33
N GLY A 619 -0.76 31.15 -4.01
CA GLY A 619 -0.98 32.41 -3.30
C GLY A 619 -2.30 32.51 -2.55
N LEU A 620 -2.90 31.37 -2.17
CA LEU A 620 -3.96 31.34 -1.16
C LEU A 620 -3.33 31.36 0.24
N SER A 621 -4.05 31.92 1.21
CA SER A 621 -3.63 31.93 2.61
C SER A 621 -3.91 30.59 3.31
N VAL A 622 -3.19 30.32 4.40
CA VAL A 622 -3.43 29.12 5.24
C VAL A 622 -4.87 29.09 5.78
N VAL A 623 -5.44 30.26 6.06
CA VAL A 623 -6.84 30.38 6.51
C VAL A 623 -7.82 29.97 5.40
N GLU A 624 -7.61 30.44 4.17
CA GLU A 624 -8.43 30.05 3.03
C GLU A 624 -8.32 28.55 2.76
N MET A 625 -7.13 27.98 2.89
CA MET A 625 -6.89 26.55 2.71
C MET A 625 -7.62 25.71 3.76
N HIS A 626 -7.61 26.10 5.03
CA HIS A 626 -8.41 25.43 6.05
C HIS A 626 -9.92 25.58 5.82
N GLN A 627 -10.38 26.73 5.33
CA GLN A 627 -11.78 26.89 4.97
C GLN A 627 -12.16 25.92 3.84
N ILE A 628 -11.33 25.79 2.81
CA ILE A 628 -11.54 24.84 1.71
C ILE A 628 -11.56 23.40 2.22
N GLN A 629 -10.61 23.02 3.09
CA GLN A 629 -10.61 21.70 3.74
C GLN A 629 -11.90 21.47 4.55
N SER A 630 -12.39 22.47 5.28
CA SER A 630 -13.63 22.36 6.08
C SER A 630 -14.89 22.26 5.22
N ASN A 631 -14.92 22.92 4.06
CA ASN A 631 -16.01 22.82 3.09
C ASN A 631 -16.03 21.44 2.40
N HIS A 632 -14.89 20.76 2.35
CA HIS A 632 -14.66 19.53 1.61
C HIS A 632 -13.89 18.49 2.44
N VAL A 633 -14.40 18.17 3.64
CA VAL A 633 -13.73 17.38 4.70
C VAL A 633 -13.09 16.06 4.25
N THR A 634 -13.53 15.47 3.13
CA THR A 634 -12.98 14.24 2.53
C THR A 634 -12.90 14.26 1.00
N ASN A 635 -13.18 15.39 0.35
CA ASN A 635 -13.25 15.51 -1.10
C ASN A 635 -12.05 16.31 -1.64
N LEU A 636 -10.89 15.66 -1.73
CA LEU A 636 -9.66 16.28 -2.27
C LEU A 636 -9.87 16.90 -3.65
N ARG A 637 -10.62 16.23 -4.54
CA ARG A 637 -10.97 16.76 -5.86
C ARG A 637 -11.74 18.08 -5.77
N GLY A 638 -12.72 18.15 -4.85
CA GLY A 638 -13.47 19.37 -4.55
C GLY A 638 -12.59 20.46 -3.96
N GLN A 639 -11.65 20.10 -3.08
CA GLN A 639 -10.64 21.04 -2.56
C GLN A 639 -9.78 21.60 -3.69
N THR A 640 -9.24 20.73 -4.57
CA THR A 640 -8.43 21.14 -5.72
C THR A 640 -9.23 22.05 -6.66
N GLU A 641 -10.48 21.72 -6.92
CA GLU A 641 -11.37 22.53 -7.75
C GLU A 641 -11.62 23.91 -7.15
N GLU A 642 -11.88 24.00 -5.85
CA GLU A 642 -12.08 25.26 -5.16
C GLU A 642 -10.79 26.11 -5.13
N VAL A 643 -9.63 25.47 -4.88
CA VAL A 643 -8.29 26.10 -4.93
C VAL A 643 -8.03 26.70 -6.30
N LEU A 644 -8.13 25.89 -7.36
CA LEU A 644 -7.88 26.33 -8.73
C LEU A 644 -8.89 27.40 -9.17
N CYS A 645 -10.15 27.30 -8.75
CA CYS A 645 -11.16 28.33 -9.02
C CYS A 645 -10.86 29.66 -8.31
N LYS A 646 -10.41 29.62 -7.05
CA LYS A 646 -10.02 30.80 -6.27
C LYS A 646 -8.75 31.44 -6.83
N TRP A 647 -7.70 30.64 -7.04
CA TRP A 647 -6.45 31.12 -7.66
C TRP A 647 -6.71 31.77 -9.02
N ARG A 648 -7.49 31.12 -9.88
CA ARG A 648 -7.81 31.67 -11.20
C ARG A 648 -8.55 33.00 -11.14
N LYS A 649 -9.18 33.41 -10.05
CA LYS A 649 -9.77 34.76 -9.94
C LYS A 649 -8.72 35.83 -9.67
N GLN A 650 -7.51 35.46 -9.26
CA GLN A 650 -6.41 36.38 -8.99
C GLN A 650 -5.82 36.94 -10.29
N HIS A 651 -5.17 38.11 -10.20
CA HIS A 651 -4.62 38.84 -11.35
C HIS A 651 -3.36 38.18 -11.93
N HIS A 652 -2.58 37.46 -11.11
CA HIS A 652 -1.35 36.75 -11.50
C HIS A 652 -1.57 35.30 -11.93
N ALA A 653 -2.82 34.88 -12.17
CA ALA A 653 -3.13 33.51 -12.53
C ALA A 653 -2.75 33.22 -13.99
N THR A 654 -1.47 32.90 -14.22
CA THR A 654 -0.93 32.55 -15.55
C THR A 654 -0.43 31.11 -15.61
N TYR A 655 -0.31 30.56 -16.82
CA TYR A 655 0.33 29.27 -17.06
C TYR A 655 1.74 29.20 -16.49
N GLU A 656 2.51 30.29 -16.58
CA GLU A 656 3.85 30.38 -16.02
C GLU A 656 3.86 30.14 -14.50
N VAL A 657 2.95 30.79 -13.77
CA VAL A 657 2.84 30.63 -12.32
C VAL A 657 2.42 29.21 -11.96
N LEU A 658 1.47 28.64 -12.70
CA LEU A 658 1.01 27.27 -12.49
C LEU A 658 2.13 26.25 -12.73
N VAL A 659 2.83 26.34 -13.86
CA VAL A 659 3.89 25.41 -14.25
C VAL A 659 5.07 25.48 -13.28
N LYS A 660 5.51 26.69 -12.91
CA LYS A 660 6.53 26.88 -11.86
C LYS A 660 6.12 26.23 -10.55
N THR A 661 4.85 26.35 -10.20
CA THR A 661 4.33 25.77 -8.97
C THR A 661 4.31 24.24 -9.06
N LEU A 662 3.86 23.68 -10.17
CA LEU A 662 3.82 22.23 -10.37
C LEU A 662 5.23 21.62 -10.35
N TYR A 663 6.21 22.20 -11.05
CA TYR A 663 7.60 21.72 -10.96
C TYR A 663 8.17 21.81 -9.54
N ARG A 664 7.78 22.83 -8.78
CA ARG A 664 8.23 22.99 -7.39
C ARG A 664 7.69 21.91 -6.47
N LEU A 665 6.50 21.38 -6.78
CA LEU A 665 5.87 20.30 -6.04
C LEU A 665 6.24 18.92 -6.62
N ASP A 666 7.27 18.86 -7.47
CA ASP A 666 7.71 17.66 -8.18
C ASP A 666 6.59 16.99 -9.01
N LEU A 667 5.66 17.81 -9.52
CA LEU A 667 4.55 17.38 -10.37
C LEU A 667 4.90 17.54 -11.86
N ALA A 668 6.14 17.20 -12.25
CA ALA A 668 6.63 17.35 -13.63
C ALA A 668 5.76 16.57 -14.65
N GLY A 669 5.32 15.35 -14.31
CA GLY A 669 4.41 14.59 -15.18
C GLY A 669 3.03 15.23 -15.38
N VAL A 670 2.58 16.09 -14.45
CA VAL A 670 1.36 16.90 -14.62
C VAL A 670 1.60 18.05 -15.59
N VAL A 671 2.81 18.63 -15.58
CA VAL A 671 3.22 19.66 -16.54
C VAL A 671 3.30 19.09 -17.95
N GLU A 672 3.87 17.90 -18.13
CA GLU A 672 3.94 17.22 -19.43
C GLU A 672 2.53 16.95 -19.99
N SER A 673 1.61 16.46 -19.15
CA SER A 673 0.21 16.23 -19.52
C SER A 673 -0.51 17.53 -19.91
N LEU A 674 -0.30 18.59 -19.13
CA LEU A 674 -0.87 19.92 -19.42
C LEU A 674 -0.30 20.49 -20.72
N THR A 675 1.00 20.30 -20.97
CA THR A 675 1.69 20.83 -22.15
C THR A 675 1.25 20.11 -23.42
N TYR A 676 1.14 18.77 -23.36
CA TYR A 676 0.66 17.96 -24.47
C TYR A 676 -0.78 18.32 -24.84
N GLU A 677 -1.71 18.36 -23.87
CA GLU A 677 -3.12 18.69 -24.12
C GLU A 677 -3.29 20.11 -24.66
N VAL A 678 -2.54 21.09 -24.12
CA VAL A 678 -2.58 22.47 -24.63
C VAL A 678 -2.01 22.57 -26.05
N GLY A 679 -1.01 21.75 -26.39
CA GLY A 679 -0.41 21.69 -27.73
C GLY A 679 -1.29 20.97 -28.76
N VAL A 680 -1.95 19.87 -28.39
CA VAL A 680 -2.88 19.15 -29.27
C VAL A 680 -4.10 20.01 -29.58
N ASN A 681 -4.66 20.70 -28.58
CA ASN A 681 -5.80 21.59 -28.80
C ASN A 681 -5.42 22.77 -29.73
N GLU A 682 -4.19 23.28 -29.67
CA GLU A 682 -3.71 24.32 -30.60
C GLU A 682 -3.66 23.83 -32.04
N GLN A 683 -3.13 22.63 -32.29
CA GLN A 683 -3.10 22.05 -33.64
C GLN A 683 -4.49 21.78 -34.20
N ILE A 684 -5.44 21.40 -33.33
CA ILE A 684 -6.84 21.21 -33.71
C ILE A 684 -7.50 22.56 -34.01
N GLU A 685 -7.31 23.57 -33.16
CA GLU A 685 -7.85 24.92 -33.34
C GLU A 685 -7.33 25.56 -34.64
N ASP A 686 -6.02 25.46 -34.90
CA ASP A 686 -5.39 25.98 -36.13
C ASP A 686 -5.96 25.27 -37.37
N ARG A 687 -6.07 23.94 -37.35
CA ARG A 687 -6.62 23.17 -38.49
C ARG A 687 -8.10 23.39 -38.73
N ILE A 688 -8.90 23.49 -37.66
CA ILE A 688 -10.32 23.85 -37.81
C ILE A 688 -10.41 25.26 -38.39
N GLY A 689 -9.56 26.20 -37.96
CA GLY A 689 -9.50 27.55 -38.50
C GLY A 689 -9.13 27.60 -39.99
N ASP A 690 -8.10 26.86 -40.39
CA ASP A 690 -7.59 26.81 -41.77
C ASP A 690 -8.63 26.25 -42.75
N TYR A 691 -9.44 25.27 -42.31
CA TYR A 691 -10.44 24.58 -43.13
C TYR A 691 -11.89 24.94 -42.78
N GLN A 692 -12.10 26.00 -41.98
CA GLN A 692 -13.41 26.36 -41.46
C GLN A 692 -14.43 26.61 -42.58
N ASN A 693 -14.02 27.31 -43.64
CA ASN A 693 -14.92 27.64 -44.76
C ASN A 693 -15.30 26.38 -45.55
N GLU A 694 -14.35 25.46 -45.77
CA GLU A 694 -14.60 24.19 -46.46
C GLU A 694 -15.54 23.29 -45.65
N ILE A 695 -15.39 23.23 -44.31
CA ILE A 695 -16.30 22.52 -43.41
C ILE A 695 -17.71 23.12 -43.47
N ILE A 696 -17.83 24.44 -43.56
CA ILE A 696 -19.13 25.13 -43.57
C ILE A 696 -19.85 24.92 -44.90
N GLU A 697 -19.15 24.98 -46.03
CA GLU A 697 -19.75 24.98 -47.36
C GLU A 697 -19.99 23.58 -47.95
N GLU A 698 -19.17 22.57 -47.62
CA GLU A 698 -19.18 21.27 -48.32
C GLU A 698 -19.88 20.14 -47.56
N LEU A 699 -20.23 20.36 -46.29
CA LEU A 699 -20.61 19.29 -45.36
C LEU A 699 -22.12 19.08 -45.25
N VAL A 700 -22.57 17.84 -45.46
CA VAL A 700 -23.95 17.41 -45.17
C VAL A 700 -23.99 16.86 -43.74
N ILE A 701 -24.56 17.65 -42.84
CA ILE A 701 -24.42 17.46 -41.39
C ILE A 701 -25.22 16.30 -40.81
N SER A 702 -26.35 15.94 -41.43
CA SER A 702 -27.25 14.89 -40.92
C SER A 702 -26.52 13.56 -40.75
N ASP A 703 -25.73 13.21 -41.76
CA ASP A 703 -25.08 11.90 -41.87
C ASP A 703 -23.89 11.83 -40.90
N ILE A 704 -23.21 12.96 -40.68
CA ILE A 704 -22.07 13.08 -39.77
C ILE A 704 -22.52 13.09 -38.31
N LEU A 705 -23.63 13.78 -37.98
CA LEU A 705 -24.18 13.77 -36.63
C LEU A 705 -24.69 12.38 -36.23
N ASP A 706 -25.29 11.62 -37.16
CA ASP A 706 -25.72 10.24 -36.90
C ASP A 706 -24.52 9.35 -36.51
N ASP A 707 -23.39 9.48 -37.21
CA ASP A 707 -22.18 8.72 -36.92
C ASP A 707 -21.54 9.17 -35.59
N MET A 708 -21.45 10.48 -35.35
CA MET A 708 -20.89 11.04 -34.12
C MET A 708 -21.75 10.73 -32.88
N MET A 709 -23.08 10.65 -33.01
CA MET A 709 -23.95 10.21 -31.91
C MET A 709 -23.80 8.72 -31.62
N THR A 710 -23.56 7.88 -32.63
CA THR A 710 -23.32 6.43 -32.47
C THR A 710 -22.08 6.17 -31.60
N HIS A 711 -21.09 7.05 -31.68
CA HIS A 711 -19.87 7.02 -30.85
C HIS A 711 -19.98 7.82 -29.54
N LEU A 712 -21.18 8.30 -29.19
CA LEU A 712 -21.49 9.01 -27.93
C LEU A 712 -20.68 10.30 -27.68
N VAL A 713 -20.09 10.90 -28.72
CA VAL A 713 -19.34 12.19 -28.60
C VAL A 713 -20.22 13.42 -28.81
N VAL A 714 -21.42 13.22 -29.36
CA VAL A 714 -22.48 14.22 -29.54
C VAL A 714 -23.74 13.70 -28.85
N SER A 715 -24.35 14.51 -27.99
CA SER A 715 -25.58 14.15 -27.29
C SER A 715 -26.83 14.53 -28.09
N VAL A 716 -27.98 13.98 -27.69
CA VAL A 716 -29.29 14.35 -28.27
C VAL A 716 -29.58 15.85 -28.11
N ASP A 717 -29.11 16.46 -27.03
CA ASP A 717 -29.27 17.91 -26.80
C ASP A 717 -28.35 18.74 -27.71
N ASP A 718 -27.14 18.25 -28.00
CA ASP A 718 -26.23 18.91 -28.93
C ASP A 718 -26.78 18.86 -30.36
N ARG A 719 -27.30 17.70 -30.77
CA ARG A 719 -27.97 17.54 -32.07
C ARG A 719 -29.15 18.49 -32.20
N ARG A 720 -30.01 18.60 -31.18
CA ARG A 720 -31.10 19.58 -31.16
C ARG A 720 -30.61 21.03 -31.28
N ARG A 721 -29.51 21.38 -30.61
CA ARG A 721 -28.91 22.72 -30.69
C ARG A 721 -28.28 23.03 -32.04
N ILE A 722 -27.83 22.01 -32.76
CA ILE A 722 -27.31 22.16 -34.11
C ILE A 722 -28.48 22.24 -35.10
N GLU A 723 -29.40 21.29 -35.07
CA GLU A 723 -30.56 21.19 -35.98
C GLU A 723 -31.62 22.30 -35.78
N GLN A 724 -31.59 23.05 -34.66
CA GLN A 724 -32.46 24.23 -34.50
C GLN A 724 -32.14 25.35 -35.48
N HIS A 725 -30.95 25.34 -36.10
CA HIS A 725 -30.58 26.29 -37.14
C HIS A 725 -31.23 25.90 -38.47
N ALA A 726 -31.81 26.88 -39.19
CA ALA A 726 -32.65 26.61 -40.35
C ALA A 726 -31.87 26.31 -41.64
N GLY A 727 -30.59 26.67 -41.73
CA GLY A 727 -29.73 26.50 -42.90
C GLY A 727 -28.56 25.57 -42.64
N GLN A 728 -28.17 24.80 -43.67
CA GLN A 728 -27.07 23.82 -43.60
C GLN A 728 -25.75 24.46 -43.13
N ASP A 729 -25.41 25.64 -43.65
CA ASP A 729 -24.18 26.36 -43.31
C ASP A 729 -24.19 26.83 -41.85
N ASP A 730 -25.34 27.27 -41.32
CA ASP A 730 -25.50 27.66 -39.92
C ASP A 730 -25.42 26.45 -38.98
N GLN A 731 -25.93 25.30 -39.42
CA GLN A 731 -25.78 24.02 -38.72
C GLN A 731 -24.31 23.58 -38.71
N ASN A 732 -23.61 23.66 -39.86
CA ASN A 732 -22.20 23.32 -39.99
C ASN A 732 -21.34 24.24 -39.12
N LYS A 733 -21.67 25.53 -39.05
CA LYS A 733 -21.02 26.49 -38.16
C LYS A 733 -21.25 26.17 -36.68
N ALA A 734 -22.46 25.79 -36.29
CA ALA A 734 -22.76 25.35 -34.93
C ALA A 734 -21.99 24.06 -34.56
N LEU A 735 -21.74 23.16 -35.53
CA LEU A 735 -20.87 22.01 -35.34
C LEU A 735 -19.40 22.39 -35.23
N VAL A 736 -18.91 23.33 -36.04
CA VAL A 736 -17.54 23.88 -35.89
C VAL A 736 -17.36 24.50 -34.50
N ASP A 737 -18.34 25.28 -34.03
CA ASP A 737 -18.31 25.84 -32.68
C ASP A 737 -18.33 24.74 -31.60
N LEU A 738 -19.06 23.65 -31.83
CA LEU A 738 -19.07 22.48 -30.94
C LEU A 738 -17.70 21.77 -30.94
N LEU A 739 -17.05 21.64 -32.10
CA LEU A 739 -15.72 21.05 -32.25
C LEU A 739 -14.64 21.92 -31.61
N MET A 740 -14.73 23.25 -31.72
CA MET A 740 -13.86 24.20 -31.04
C MET A 740 -14.06 24.19 -29.51
N GLN A 741 -15.26 23.84 -29.04
CA GLN A 741 -15.58 23.74 -27.61
C GLN A 741 -15.23 22.38 -27.00
N ARG A 742 -15.09 21.32 -27.81
CA ARG A 742 -14.92 19.93 -27.35
C ARG A 742 -13.55 19.37 -27.74
N ARG A 743 -13.03 18.53 -26.84
CA ARG A 743 -11.64 18.03 -26.89
C ARG A 743 -11.40 17.04 -28.04
N GLU A 744 -10.13 16.66 -28.19
CA GLU A 744 -9.60 15.68 -29.15
C GLU A 744 -10.49 14.44 -29.42
N PRO A 745 -11.17 13.80 -28.44
CA PRO A 745 -12.03 12.65 -28.74
C PRO A 745 -13.19 12.99 -29.68
N THR A 746 -13.79 14.18 -29.57
CA THR A 746 -14.87 14.63 -30.45
C THR A 746 -14.33 14.95 -31.84
N TYR A 747 -13.15 15.57 -31.91
CA TYR A 747 -12.47 15.88 -33.18
C TYR A 747 -12.03 14.63 -33.94
N THR A 748 -11.43 13.64 -33.26
CA THR A 748 -11.02 12.38 -33.90
C THR A 748 -12.22 11.62 -34.45
N VAL A 749 -13.33 11.60 -33.72
CA VAL A 749 -14.56 10.93 -34.19
C VAL A 749 -15.18 11.71 -35.36
N PHE A 750 -15.13 13.04 -35.34
CA PHE A 750 -15.53 13.86 -36.49
C PHE A 750 -14.69 13.54 -37.74
N VAL A 751 -13.36 13.51 -37.63
CA VAL A 751 -12.47 13.16 -38.75
C VAL A 751 -12.73 11.73 -39.25
N LYS A 752 -12.97 10.77 -38.36
CA LYS A 752 -13.34 9.39 -38.75
C LYS A 752 -14.71 9.30 -39.43
N ALA A 753 -15.69 10.08 -38.96
CA ALA A 753 -17.01 10.17 -39.59
C ALA A 753 -16.91 10.72 -41.02
N LEU A 754 -16.09 11.75 -41.23
CA LEU A 754 -15.79 12.30 -42.56
C LEU A 754 -15.22 11.22 -43.49
N GLN A 755 -14.26 10.42 -43.02
CA GLN A 755 -13.69 9.32 -43.81
C GLN A 755 -14.71 8.26 -44.19
N LYS A 756 -15.60 7.91 -43.25
CA LYS A 756 -16.61 6.87 -43.42
C LYS A 756 -17.71 7.29 -44.42
N ILE A 757 -18.08 8.57 -44.40
CA ILE A 757 -19.20 9.12 -45.18
C ILE A 757 -18.75 9.57 -46.59
N GLY A 758 -17.43 9.61 -46.85
CA GLY A 758 -16.88 9.82 -48.19
C GLY A 758 -16.15 11.14 -48.40
N TYR A 759 -16.01 11.96 -47.35
CA TYR A 759 -15.25 13.22 -47.36
C TYR A 759 -13.75 12.98 -47.17
N GLN A 760 -13.14 12.13 -48.02
CA GLN A 760 -11.75 11.70 -47.83
C GLN A 760 -10.74 12.85 -47.91
N VAL A 761 -10.93 13.79 -48.85
CA VAL A 761 -10.02 14.93 -49.04
C VAL A 761 -10.03 15.85 -47.82
N LEU A 762 -11.23 16.25 -47.36
CA LEU A 762 -11.40 17.07 -46.17
C LEU A 762 -10.90 16.35 -44.90
N ALA A 763 -11.12 15.04 -44.80
CA ALA A 763 -10.63 14.24 -43.68
C ALA A 763 -9.09 14.13 -43.66
N GLU A 764 -8.43 13.96 -44.81
CA GLU A 764 -6.96 13.96 -44.89
C GLU A 764 -6.38 15.35 -44.54
N ASN A 765 -7.04 16.43 -44.98
CA ASN A 765 -6.65 17.80 -44.64
C ASN A 765 -6.80 18.11 -43.14
N LEU A 766 -7.78 17.50 -42.48
CA LEU A 766 -8.02 17.66 -41.02
C LEU A 766 -7.23 16.66 -40.14
N LYS A 767 -6.53 15.68 -40.72
CA LYS A 767 -5.69 14.75 -39.96
C LYS A 767 -4.39 15.38 -39.49
N TYR A 768 -4.23 15.58 -38.19
CA TYR A 768 -2.92 15.93 -37.62
C TYR A 768 -2.07 14.69 -37.33
N GLU A 769 -0.76 14.85 -37.41
CA GLU A 769 0.21 13.80 -37.06
C GLU A 769 0.25 13.61 -35.54
N SER A 770 -0.64 12.78 -34.98
CA SER A 770 -0.25 12.06 -33.76
C SER A 770 0.85 11.08 -34.17
N GLN A 771 2.02 11.08 -33.52
CA GLN A 771 3.14 10.19 -33.87
C GLN A 771 2.76 8.69 -33.77
N ASP A 772 2.12 8.17 -34.80
CA ASP A 772 1.99 6.76 -35.14
C ASP A 772 2.96 6.49 -36.29
N ARG A 773 4.21 6.20 -35.95
CA ARG A 773 5.08 5.46 -36.88
C ARG A 773 4.82 3.97 -36.68
N ASP A 774 3.82 3.46 -37.39
CA ASP A 774 3.78 2.06 -37.79
C ASP A 774 3.13 1.96 -39.16
N SER A 775 3.97 1.74 -40.18
CA SER A 775 3.53 1.41 -41.53
C SER A 775 4.20 0.11 -41.97
N SER A 776 3.52 -1.02 -41.73
CA SER A 776 3.39 -2.11 -42.70
C SER A 776 2.44 -3.22 -42.23
N SER A 777 1.29 -3.29 -42.92
CA SER A 777 0.45 -4.46 -43.26
C SER A 777 -0.12 -5.38 -42.16
N GLY A 778 -1.46 -5.41 -42.09
CA GLY A 778 -2.24 -6.64 -41.88
C GLY A 778 -3.19 -6.69 -40.67
N SER A 779 -4.49 -6.45 -40.93
CA SER A 779 -5.70 -6.92 -40.20
C SER A 779 -5.93 -6.55 -38.71
N SER A 780 -6.86 -5.59 -38.51
CA SER A 780 -7.88 -5.33 -37.44
C SER A 780 -7.58 -5.52 -35.92
N PRO A 781 -8.42 -4.92 -35.05
CA PRO A 781 -8.65 -3.50 -34.83
C PRO A 781 -7.93 -3.04 -33.55
N ILE A 782 -7.17 -1.96 -33.66
CA ILE A 782 -6.44 -1.31 -32.56
C ILE A 782 -7.39 -0.32 -31.87
N GLU A 783 -7.93 -0.72 -30.73
CA GLU A 783 -8.19 0.20 -29.61
C GLU A 783 -7.04 0.04 -28.60
N ASN A 784 -6.73 1.11 -27.86
CA ASN A 784 -5.70 1.24 -26.81
C ASN A 784 -4.36 1.84 -27.23
N LYS A 785 -4.34 3.18 -27.36
CA LYS A 785 -3.18 4.03 -27.01
C LYS A 785 -3.55 5.20 -26.07
N ARG A 786 -4.83 5.35 -25.69
CA ARG A 786 -5.34 6.46 -24.85
C ARG A 786 -5.44 6.14 -23.35
N LEU A 787 -5.13 4.92 -22.92
CA LEU A 787 -5.41 4.47 -21.55
C LEU A 787 -4.23 4.59 -20.56
N SER A 788 -2.96 4.62 -20.98
CA SER A 788 -1.81 4.50 -20.06
C SER A 788 -1.53 5.74 -19.19
N VAL A 789 -1.76 6.97 -19.67
CA VAL A 789 -1.53 8.20 -18.87
C VAL A 789 -2.73 8.53 -17.98
N VAL A 790 -3.96 8.28 -18.46
CA VAL A 790 -5.22 8.52 -17.74
C VAL A 790 -5.45 7.48 -16.62
N THR A 791 -5.00 6.23 -16.79
CA THR A 791 -5.07 5.21 -15.73
C THR A 791 -4.07 5.45 -14.59
N ASN A 792 -2.87 5.98 -14.89
CA ASN A 792 -1.78 6.16 -13.93
C ASN A 792 -2.11 7.12 -12.74
N GLN A 793 -2.86 8.21 -12.96
CA GLN A 793 -3.29 9.11 -11.85
C GLN A 793 -4.66 8.76 -11.26
N HIS A 794 -5.50 8.05 -12.01
CA HIS A 794 -6.71 7.45 -11.43
C HIS A 794 -6.34 6.42 -10.35
N TYR A 795 -5.20 5.73 -10.48
CA TYR A 795 -4.65 4.83 -9.46
C TYR A 795 -4.20 5.57 -8.19
N LYS A 796 -3.51 6.72 -8.27
CA LYS A 796 -3.07 7.47 -7.07
C LYS A 796 -4.27 7.95 -6.22
N VAL A 797 -5.35 8.44 -6.85
CA VAL A 797 -6.57 8.93 -6.16
C VAL A 797 -7.50 7.79 -5.70
N ARG A 798 -7.55 6.65 -6.43
CA ARG A 798 -8.41 5.50 -6.11
C ARG A 798 -7.76 4.56 -5.09
N LEU A 799 -6.42 4.44 -5.09
CA LEU A 799 -5.65 3.83 -4.00
C LEU A 799 -5.77 4.67 -2.72
N GLN A 800 -5.71 6.00 -2.80
CA GLN A 800 -6.02 6.85 -1.65
C GLN A 800 -7.44 6.66 -1.12
N LYS A 801 -8.46 6.43 -1.96
CA LYS A 801 -9.83 6.11 -1.49
C LYS A 801 -9.95 4.73 -0.84
N ASN A 802 -9.38 3.69 -1.45
CA ASN A 802 -9.40 2.33 -0.90
C ASN A 802 -8.60 2.28 0.41
N TYR A 803 -7.43 2.90 0.46
CA TYR A 803 -6.64 3.02 1.69
C TYR A 803 -7.25 3.98 2.69
N SER A 804 -7.94 5.08 2.33
CA SER A 804 -8.64 5.93 3.32
C SER A 804 -9.83 5.21 3.98
N LEU A 805 -10.48 4.30 3.25
CA LEU A 805 -11.46 3.35 3.81
C LEU A 805 -10.78 2.32 4.73
N SER A 806 -9.60 1.81 4.37
CA SER A 806 -8.75 0.96 5.25
C SER A 806 -8.09 1.73 6.41
N TYR A 807 -7.93 3.05 6.29
CA TYR A 807 -7.29 3.95 7.25
C TYR A 807 -8.32 4.40 8.30
N LEU A 808 -9.59 4.55 7.94
CA LEU A 808 -10.70 4.70 8.89
C LEU A 808 -10.92 3.44 9.74
N VAL A 809 -10.54 2.28 9.21
CA VAL A 809 -10.56 0.96 9.88
C VAL A 809 -9.41 0.86 10.91
N LEU A 810 -8.22 1.39 10.61
CA LEU A 810 -7.07 1.35 11.53
C LEU A 810 -6.96 2.55 12.50
N ASN A 811 -7.52 3.72 12.19
CA ASN A 811 -7.39 4.94 13.01
C ASN A 811 -8.55 5.22 13.98
N THR A 812 -9.52 4.31 14.17
CA THR A 812 -10.49 4.42 15.28
C THR A 812 -9.99 3.81 16.61
N MET A 813 -8.68 3.64 16.77
CA MET A 813 -8.05 3.22 18.04
C MET A 813 -7.33 4.38 18.75
N THR A 814 -8.11 5.12 19.53
CA THR A 814 -7.84 5.27 20.98
C THR A 814 -9.05 4.71 21.70
#